data_AF-A0A5C4WD50-F1
#
_entry.id   AF-A0A5C4WD50-F1
#
_cell.length_a   1.000
_cell.length_b   1.000
_cell.length_c   1.000
_cell.angle_alpha   90.00
_cell.angle_beta   90.00
_cell.angle_gamma   90.00
#
_symmetry.space_group_name_H-M   'P 1'
#
loop_
_entity.id
_entity.type
_entity.pdbx_description
1 polymer ?
#
loop_
_entity_poly.entity_id
_entity_poly.type
_entity_poly.pdbx_seq_one_letter_code
_entity_poly.pdbx_strand_id
1 'polypeptide(L)'
;MDRVQLGPADRVTAVRAVLACCVAGLTVRGLVVPLSDRLTTALVAISAVALALDAVDGYVARRTRTASAFGARFDMETDAFLIAVLSVHVAPSLGWWVLAIGAMRYAYVAAGRALPWLRRPTPPRSWAKVVAAIQGIVLTIAASALLPAPLARLVLLVALLLLVESFGHQIRWQWSLRHAPIDAPLPAVLDQDHPQDHPEGPPRRLVDGAAVVVLWVALAPPRVSDGLSPADFAHIPVEGLVLVTLALVLRERARRVVAVALAATATALAVLRGLGLGFEVYLDRPFHVLGDWSYLPKGVEVVRDTHGAPVAVLLVAAALALVLALSVLLAWCGIRVGRVAAETPRGTWRTVLTLGCVWVACAAFGGPTGGVAAAQSVGLVADTVDQARADHRDTAVFARALADDPFASVPADQLLTGLRGKDVLLVWFESYGRVALEDTWFAPSVVAVLEQGDRQLTAAGYHSRSAFLTSPTFGAGSWLAHSTLQSGVWADSERRYGQLLDSDRLSLTRAFASAGWRTVFAVPANTRDWPEGAAYYGFDELYDSRNVGYRGPEFGYASMPDQYTLDHLQRVELAPGHRRPVFAEVDLVSSHHPWAPVPEPVPWSEVGDGSVFDGQPDRGGDAVDGERRPRTAQRNYAASVRYTWRTIVSFLTTRPDPDRVVIVVGDHQPHSFVSGEHPGRDVPITVLAQDPDVIARIEDWGWQPGIRPAPDAPVWRMDVVRDRFLAAYGK
;
A
#
# COMPACT_ATOMS: atom_id res chain seq x y z
N MET A 1 14.52 35.87 -35.82
CA MET A 1 14.41 34.42 -35.52
C MET A 1 12.98 34.01 -35.84
N ASP A 2 12.82 33.37 -37.00
CA ASP A 2 11.52 33.06 -37.58
C ASP A 2 10.71 32.09 -36.74
N ARG A 3 9.42 32.38 -36.57
CA ARG A 3 8.47 31.49 -35.89
C ARG A 3 8.23 30.30 -36.81
N VAL A 4 8.76 29.13 -36.48
CA VAL A 4 8.27 27.88 -37.10
C VAL A 4 6.82 27.70 -36.66
N GLN A 5 5.89 28.03 -37.56
CA GLN A 5 4.47 27.77 -37.38
C GLN A 5 4.26 26.26 -37.47
N LEU A 6 3.59 25.69 -36.46
CA LEU A 6 3.12 24.31 -36.53
C LEU A 6 2.23 24.17 -37.77
N GLY A 7 2.66 23.29 -38.68
CA GLY A 7 1.89 22.95 -39.86
C GLY A 7 0.57 22.27 -39.46
N PRO A 8 -0.40 22.20 -40.38
CA PRO A 8 -1.67 21.51 -40.11
C PRO A 8 -1.49 20.07 -39.63
N ALA A 9 -0.49 19.34 -40.11
CA ALA A 9 -0.18 17.97 -39.66
C ALA A 9 0.36 17.93 -38.23
N ASP A 10 1.30 18.81 -37.87
CA ASP A 10 1.89 18.86 -36.52
C ASP A 10 0.84 19.16 -35.43
N ARG A 11 -0.24 19.88 -35.78
CA ARG A 11 -1.37 20.14 -34.88
C ARG A 11 -2.19 18.88 -34.60
N VAL A 12 -2.36 18.02 -35.61
CA VAL A 12 -3.05 16.73 -35.46
C VAL A 12 -2.18 15.81 -34.59
N THR A 13 -0.87 15.77 -34.81
CA THR A 13 0.07 15.04 -33.94
C THR A 13 0.07 15.57 -32.50
N ALA A 14 -0.07 16.89 -32.29
CA ALA A 14 -0.20 17.48 -30.95
C ALA A 14 -1.49 17.03 -30.24
N VAL A 15 -2.60 16.93 -30.96
CA VAL A 15 -3.86 16.37 -30.41
C VAL A 15 -3.65 14.90 -30.04
N ARG A 16 -2.98 14.11 -30.88
CA ARG A 16 -2.63 12.71 -30.55
C ARG A 16 -1.79 12.59 -29.30
N ALA A 17 -0.81 13.47 -29.12
CA ALA A 17 0.02 13.49 -27.91
C ALA A 17 -0.82 13.74 -26.64
N VAL A 18 -1.80 14.65 -26.71
CA VAL A 18 -2.75 14.87 -25.60
C VAL A 18 -3.57 13.61 -25.31
N LEU A 19 -4.09 12.96 -26.35
CA LEU A 19 -4.83 11.70 -26.19
C LEU A 19 -3.95 10.60 -25.58
N ALA A 20 -2.68 10.48 -25.99
CA ALA A 20 -1.72 9.55 -25.42
C ALA A 20 -1.42 9.86 -23.94
N CYS A 21 -1.38 11.13 -23.53
CA CYS A 21 -1.28 11.52 -22.12
C CYS A 21 -2.55 11.14 -21.32
N CYS A 22 -3.75 11.25 -21.91
CA CYS A 22 -4.98 10.77 -21.27
C CYS A 22 -4.94 9.25 -21.06
N VAL A 23 -4.49 8.49 -22.07
CA VAL A 23 -4.26 7.04 -21.95
C VAL A 23 -3.26 6.76 -20.83
N ALA A 24 -2.16 7.52 -20.75
CA ALA A 24 -1.17 7.36 -19.68
C ALA A 24 -1.75 7.59 -18.28
N GLY A 25 -2.60 8.62 -18.11
CA GLY A 25 -3.30 8.86 -16.85
C GLY A 25 -4.21 7.69 -16.45
N LEU A 26 -4.96 7.14 -17.40
CA LEU A 26 -5.79 5.95 -17.17
C LEU A 26 -4.95 4.71 -16.88
N THR A 27 -3.83 4.52 -17.57
CA THR A 27 -2.88 3.42 -17.31
C THR A 27 -2.30 3.50 -15.90
N VAL A 28 -1.83 4.68 -15.47
CA VAL A 28 -1.27 4.88 -14.11
C VAL A 28 -2.31 4.57 -13.05
N ARG A 29 -3.56 5.04 -13.24
CA ARG A 29 -4.68 4.66 -12.36
C ARG A 29 -4.85 3.14 -12.32
N GLY A 30 -4.88 2.49 -13.48
CA GLY A 30 -5.04 1.04 -13.62
C GLY A 30 -3.98 0.18 -12.93
N LEU A 31 -2.79 0.74 -12.66
CA LEU A 31 -1.71 0.06 -11.94
C LEU A 31 -1.90 0.12 -10.41
N VAL A 32 -2.64 1.12 -9.91
CA VAL A 32 -2.92 1.33 -8.49
C VAL A 32 -4.28 0.77 -8.12
N VAL A 33 -5.29 0.99 -8.97
CA VAL A 33 -6.67 0.54 -8.81
C VAL A 33 -7.14 -0.06 -10.14
N PRO A 34 -7.66 -1.30 -10.17
CA PRO A 34 -8.20 -1.89 -11.39
C PRO A 34 -9.21 -0.96 -12.07
N LEU A 35 -9.05 -0.75 -13.38
CA LEU A 35 -9.99 0.09 -14.14
C LEU A 35 -11.35 -0.61 -14.23
N SER A 36 -12.43 0.09 -13.87
CA SER A 36 -13.80 -0.35 -14.19
C SER A 36 -13.97 -0.53 -15.71
N ASP A 37 -14.87 -1.41 -16.13
CA ASP A 37 -15.14 -1.66 -17.56
C ASP A 37 -15.34 -0.37 -18.38
N ARG A 38 -16.06 0.62 -17.83
CA ARG A 38 -16.28 1.92 -18.48
C ARG A 38 -14.97 2.68 -18.75
N LEU A 39 -14.03 2.65 -17.82
CA LEU A 39 -12.74 3.31 -17.94
C LEU A 39 -11.78 2.55 -18.86
N THR A 40 -11.86 1.22 -18.87
CA THR A 40 -11.14 0.38 -19.84
C THR A 40 -11.66 0.65 -21.26
N THR A 41 -12.98 0.74 -21.46
CA THR A 41 -13.58 1.14 -22.74
C THR A 41 -13.14 2.55 -23.15
N ALA A 42 -13.08 3.50 -22.21
CA ALA A 42 -12.61 4.85 -22.48
C ALA A 42 -11.12 4.87 -22.90
N LEU A 43 -10.26 4.11 -22.21
CA LEU A 43 -8.85 3.96 -22.56
C LEU A 43 -8.71 3.44 -23.99
N VAL A 44 -9.39 2.33 -24.31
CA VAL A 44 -9.36 1.71 -25.64
C VAL A 44 -9.89 2.65 -26.71
N ALA A 45 -11.00 3.35 -26.45
CA ALA A 45 -11.58 4.30 -27.39
C ALA A 45 -10.64 5.48 -27.67
N ILE A 46 -10.02 6.05 -26.64
CA ILE A 46 -9.06 7.15 -26.77
C ILE A 46 -7.82 6.69 -27.54
N SER A 47 -7.28 5.51 -27.23
CA SER A 47 -6.16 4.90 -27.95
C SER A 47 -6.49 4.65 -29.42
N ALA A 48 -7.69 4.13 -29.72
CA ALA A 48 -8.15 3.91 -31.09
C ALA A 48 -8.28 5.22 -31.88
N VAL A 49 -8.80 6.28 -31.25
CA VAL A 49 -8.86 7.62 -31.87
C VAL A 49 -7.46 8.18 -32.11
N ALA A 50 -6.55 8.02 -31.15
CA ALA A 50 -5.16 8.47 -31.30
C ALA A 50 -4.44 7.75 -32.47
N LEU A 51 -4.69 6.44 -32.65
CA LEU A 51 -4.16 5.66 -33.77
C LEU A 51 -4.83 6.01 -35.11
N ALA A 52 -6.13 6.31 -35.12
CA ALA A 52 -6.82 6.73 -36.34
C ALA A 52 -6.33 8.09 -36.84
N LEU A 53 -6.01 9.01 -35.91
CA LEU A 53 -5.47 10.33 -36.24
C LEU A 53 -4.05 10.27 -36.83
N ASP A 54 -3.30 9.19 -36.62
CA ASP A 54 -1.99 8.94 -37.25
C ASP A 54 -2.10 8.82 -38.78
N ALA A 55 -3.14 8.15 -39.27
CA ALA A 55 -3.41 8.12 -40.71
C ALA A 55 -3.78 9.52 -41.25
N VAL A 56 -4.44 10.33 -40.43
CA VAL A 56 -4.95 11.67 -40.78
C VAL A 56 -3.80 12.67 -40.89
N ASP A 57 -2.84 12.69 -39.95
CA ASP A 57 -1.72 13.64 -40.05
C ASP A 57 -0.79 13.33 -41.23
N GLY A 58 -0.53 12.06 -41.52
CA GLY A 58 0.21 11.64 -42.70
C GLY A 58 -0.50 12.04 -44.00
N TYR A 59 -1.84 11.96 -44.02
CA TYR A 59 -2.65 12.44 -45.15
C TYR A 59 -2.59 13.97 -45.29
N VAL A 60 -2.75 14.69 -44.18
CA VAL A 60 -2.68 16.16 -44.14
C VAL A 60 -1.30 16.65 -44.56
N ALA A 61 -0.22 16.02 -44.09
CA ALA A 61 1.15 16.37 -44.45
C ALA A 61 1.41 16.25 -45.97
N ARG A 62 0.93 15.15 -46.59
CA ARG A 62 1.05 14.93 -48.04
C ARG A 62 0.19 15.91 -48.85
N ARG A 63 -1.04 16.18 -48.41
CA ARG A 63 -1.99 17.03 -49.15
C ARG A 63 -1.67 18.52 -49.05
N THR A 64 -1.12 18.94 -47.91
CA THR A 64 -0.76 20.35 -47.66
C THR A 64 0.71 20.66 -47.96
N ARG A 65 1.50 19.66 -48.37
CA ARG A 65 2.96 19.77 -48.60
C ARG A 65 3.69 20.42 -47.43
N THR A 66 3.28 20.10 -46.20
CA THR A 66 3.84 20.64 -44.94
C THR A 66 4.72 19.64 -44.21
N ALA A 67 5.19 18.59 -44.90
CA ALA A 67 6.09 17.61 -44.31
C ALA A 67 7.40 18.27 -43.87
N SER A 68 7.79 18.05 -42.61
CA SER A 68 9.04 18.55 -42.04
C SER A 68 9.77 17.44 -41.27
N ALA A 69 11.09 17.56 -41.16
CA ALA A 69 11.90 16.62 -40.37
C ALA A 69 11.49 16.62 -38.89
N PHE A 70 11.09 17.80 -38.39
CA PHE A 70 10.55 17.96 -37.06
C PHE A 70 9.22 17.19 -36.89
N GLY A 71 8.24 17.42 -37.76
CA GLY A 71 6.94 16.75 -37.72
C GLY A 71 7.06 15.23 -37.77
N ALA A 72 7.93 14.71 -38.65
CA ALA A 72 8.20 13.27 -38.74
C ALA A 72 8.82 12.68 -37.46
N ARG A 73 9.61 13.46 -36.72
CA ARG A 73 10.17 13.01 -35.44
C ARG A 73 9.16 13.13 -34.31
N PHE A 74 8.34 14.19 -34.30
CA PHE A 74 7.31 14.38 -33.30
C PHE A 74 6.23 13.30 -33.37
N ASP A 75 5.83 12.95 -34.58
CA ASP A 75 4.95 11.83 -34.91
C ASP A 75 5.49 10.50 -34.34
N MET A 76 6.73 10.15 -34.72
CA MET A 76 7.39 8.94 -34.25
C MET A 76 7.52 8.83 -32.72
N GLU A 77 7.84 9.93 -32.02
CA GLU A 77 7.95 9.92 -30.55
C GLU A 77 6.56 9.83 -29.88
N THR A 78 5.53 10.38 -30.50
CA THR A 78 4.14 10.30 -30.02
C THR A 78 3.63 8.86 -30.10
N ASP A 79 3.91 8.17 -31.21
CA ASP A 79 3.61 6.73 -31.34
C ASP A 79 4.37 5.87 -30.35
N ALA A 80 5.67 6.09 -30.21
CA ALA A 80 6.50 5.34 -29.28
C ALA A 80 6.00 5.49 -27.83
N PHE A 81 5.57 6.70 -27.46
CA PHE A 81 4.98 6.97 -26.15
C PHE A 81 3.65 6.23 -25.96
N LEU A 82 2.74 6.29 -26.93
CA LEU A 82 1.46 5.57 -26.86
C LEU A 82 1.66 4.05 -26.77
N ILE A 83 2.58 3.49 -27.57
CA ILE A 83 2.96 2.07 -27.55
C ILE A 83 3.53 1.69 -26.19
N ALA A 84 4.37 2.52 -25.58
CA ALA A 84 4.95 2.23 -24.27
C ALA A 84 3.93 2.27 -23.15
N VAL A 85 3.05 3.27 -23.16
CA VAL A 85 1.95 3.38 -22.19
C VAL A 85 1.01 2.17 -22.29
N LEU A 86 0.60 1.78 -23.50
CA LEU A 86 -0.24 0.60 -23.67
C LEU A 86 0.49 -0.70 -23.27
N SER A 87 1.80 -0.80 -23.54
CA SER A 87 2.61 -1.93 -23.07
C SER A 87 2.62 -2.04 -21.55
N VAL A 88 2.71 -0.92 -20.85
CA VAL A 88 2.63 -0.85 -19.38
C VAL A 88 1.26 -1.27 -18.87
N HIS A 89 0.19 -0.82 -19.54
CA HIS A 89 -1.17 -1.21 -19.17
C HIS A 89 -1.44 -2.71 -19.33
N VAL A 90 -0.91 -3.32 -20.39
CA VAL A 90 -1.16 -4.72 -20.76
C VAL A 90 -0.23 -5.70 -20.03
N ALA A 91 0.95 -5.25 -19.60
CA ALA A 91 1.95 -6.11 -18.96
C ALA A 91 1.46 -6.89 -17.71
N PRO A 92 0.68 -6.30 -16.78
CA PRO A 92 0.18 -7.03 -15.61
C PRO A 92 -0.77 -8.19 -15.95
N SER A 93 -1.47 -8.13 -17.08
CA SER A 93 -2.49 -9.13 -17.46
C SER A 93 -1.96 -10.20 -18.42
N LEU A 94 -1.01 -9.87 -19.30
CA LEU A 94 -0.50 -10.80 -20.33
C LEU A 94 0.99 -11.15 -20.18
N GLY A 95 1.66 -10.59 -19.16
CA GLY A 95 3.03 -10.89 -18.76
C GLY A 95 3.98 -9.71 -18.99
N TRP A 96 4.94 -9.54 -18.06
CA TRP A 96 5.88 -8.41 -18.06
C TRP A 96 6.80 -8.32 -19.28
N TRP A 97 6.97 -9.41 -20.04
CA TRP A 97 7.71 -9.41 -21.30
C TRP A 97 7.12 -8.46 -22.36
N VAL A 98 5.83 -8.10 -22.26
CA VAL A 98 5.16 -7.12 -23.13
C VAL A 98 5.82 -5.74 -23.04
N LEU A 99 6.44 -5.40 -21.90
CA LEU A 99 7.21 -4.15 -21.75
C LEU A 99 8.36 -4.03 -22.76
N ALA A 100 8.88 -5.13 -23.29
CA ALA A 100 9.92 -5.11 -24.33
C ALA A 100 9.43 -4.41 -25.62
N ILE A 101 8.14 -4.49 -25.94
CA ILE A 101 7.52 -3.81 -27.08
C ILE A 101 7.63 -2.28 -26.89
N GLY A 102 7.19 -1.79 -25.73
CA GLY A 102 7.25 -0.38 -25.35
C GLY A 102 8.67 0.17 -25.16
N ALA A 103 9.58 -0.65 -24.66
CA ALA A 103 10.94 -0.24 -24.33
C ALA A 103 11.88 -0.17 -25.55
N MET A 104 11.57 -0.87 -26.65
CA MET A 104 12.49 -1.05 -27.80
C MET A 104 13.01 0.27 -28.37
N ARG A 105 12.12 1.26 -28.57
CA ARG A 105 12.49 2.58 -29.10
C ARG A 105 13.43 3.33 -28.15
N TYR A 106 13.12 3.33 -26.86
CA TYR A 106 13.93 4.03 -25.85
C TYR A 106 15.27 3.36 -25.65
N ALA A 107 15.31 2.03 -25.66
CA ALA A 107 16.54 1.24 -25.65
C ALA A 107 17.41 1.55 -26.89
N TYR A 108 16.83 1.62 -28.08
CA TYR A 108 17.53 2.01 -29.31
C TYR A 108 18.12 3.42 -29.23
N VAL A 109 17.36 4.40 -28.72
CA VAL A 109 17.85 5.78 -28.53
C VAL A 109 18.95 5.85 -27.47
N ALA A 110 18.82 5.11 -26.37
CA ALA A 110 19.83 5.02 -25.32
C ALA A 110 21.12 4.36 -25.82
N ALA A 111 21.01 3.24 -26.54
CA ALA A 111 22.14 2.57 -27.18
C ALA A 111 22.85 3.51 -28.18
N GLY A 112 22.09 4.33 -28.92
CA GLY A 112 22.64 5.37 -29.77
C GLY A 112 23.52 6.37 -29.01
N ARG A 113 23.27 6.65 -27.73
CA ARG A 113 24.14 7.52 -26.92
C ARG A 113 25.51 6.89 -26.65
N ALA A 114 25.56 5.59 -26.34
CA ALA A 114 26.79 4.85 -26.07
C ALA A 114 27.55 4.44 -27.34
N LEU A 115 26.84 4.21 -28.45
CA LEU A 115 27.38 3.69 -29.71
C LEU A 115 27.07 4.67 -30.85
N PRO A 116 27.94 5.65 -31.14
CA PRO A 116 27.67 6.72 -32.10
C PRO A 116 27.30 6.25 -33.51
N TRP A 117 27.75 5.05 -33.92
CA TRP A 117 27.42 4.46 -35.23
C TRP A 117 25.93 4.12 -35.39
N LEU A 118 25.17 3.95 -34.30
CA LEU A 118 23.72 3.76 -34.30
C LEU A 118 22.94 5.06 -34.59
N ARG A 119 23.59 6.23 -34.62
CA ARG A 119 22.92 7.52 -34.91
C ARG A 119 22.84 7.85 -36.40
N ARG A 120 23.37 6.98 -37.28
CA ARG A 120 23.39 7.24 -38.72
C ARG A 120 21.98 7.26 -39.30
N PRO A 121 21.66 8.21 -40.20
CA PRO A 121 20.42 8.18 -40.95
C PRO A 121 20.29 6.86 -41.71
N THR A 122 19.13 6.22 -41.59
CA THR A 122 18.81 5.00 -42.34
C THR A 122 17.83 5.32 -43.46
N PRO A 123 17.94 4.65 -44.62
CA PRO A 123 17.00 4.86 -45.71
C PRO A 123 15.56 4.57 -45.26
N PRO A 124 14.57 5.34 -45.75
CA PRO A 124 13.18 5.15 -45.36
C PRO A 124 12.67 3.78 -45.79
N ARG A 125 12.19 2.98 -44.84
CA ARG A 125 11.60 1.65 -45.08
C ARG A 125 10.12 1.70 -44.74
N SER A 126 9.24 1.53 -45.72
CA SER A 126 7.78 1.52 -45.53
C SER A 126 7.33 0.45 -44.52
N TRP A 127 8.02 -0.69 -44.50
CA TRP A 127 7.80 -1.77 -43.54
C TRP A 127 7.93 -1.34 -42.07
N ALA A 128 8.86 -0.44 -41.74
CA ALA A 128 9.04 0.01 -40.36
C ALA A 128 7.81 0.79 -39.85
N LYS A 129 7.16 1.55 -40.74
CA LYS A 129 5.90 2.26 -40.43
C LYS A 129 4.74 1.28 -40.21
N VAL A 130 4.65 0.25 -41.05
CA VAL A 130 3.64 -0.81 -40.91
C VAL A 130 3.80 -1.54 -39.58
N VAL A 131 5.04 -1.90 -39.21
CA VAL A 131 5.33 -2.58 -37.93
C VAL A 131 4.97 -1.70 -36.73
N ALA A 132 5.25 -0.40 -36.77
CA ALA A 132 4.89 0.54 -35.70
C ALA A 132 3.37 0.66 -35.52
N ALA A 133 2.62 0.81 -36.61
CA ALA A 133 1.15 0.83 -36.59
C ALA A 133 0.57 -0.48 -36.04
N ILE A 134 1.14 -1.63 -36.43
CA ILE A 134 0.76 -2.94 -35.89
C ILE A 134 0.94 -2.98 -34.37
N GLN A 135 2.02 -2.41 -33.80
CA GLN A 135 2.21 -2.40 -32.35
C GLN A 135 1.08 -1.67 -31.63
N GLY A 136 0.76 -0.45 -32.08
CA GLY A 136 -0.32 0.35 -31.47
C GLY A 136 -1.67 -0.36 -31.53
N ILE A 137 -2.01 -0.94 -32.69
CA ILE A 137 -3.28 -1.67 -32.90
C ILE A 137 -3.34 -2.91 -32.01
N VAL A 138 -2.30 -3.76 -32.05
CA VAL A 138 -2.26 -5.02 -31.27
C VAL A 138 -2.34 -4.74 -29.77
N LEU A 139 -1.61 -3.74 -29.27
CA LEU A 139 -1.64 -3.36 -27.86
C LEU A 139 -3.00 -2.77 -27.46
N THR A 140 -3.67 -2.03 -28.35
CA THR A 140 -5.02 -1.50 -28.09
C THR A 140 -6.06 -2.64 -28.05
N ILE A 141 -5.95 -3.64 -28.92
CA ILE A 141 -6.80 -4.85 -28.89
C ILE A 141 -6.51 -5.70 -27.65
N ALA A 142 -5.25 -5.81 -27.24
CA ALA A 142 -4.88 -6.52 -26.01
C ALA A 142 -5.42 -5.80 -24.77
N ALA A 143 -5.36 -4.46 -24.74
CA ALA A 143 -5.90 -3.63 -23.67
C ALA A 143 -7.43 -3.74 -23.54
N SER A 144 -8.15 -4.07 -24.62
CA SER A 144 -9.60 -4.20 -24.58
C SER A 144 -10.11 -5.51 -23.99
N ALA A 145 -9.21 -6.47 -23.70
CA ALA A 145 -9.54 -7.80 -23.19
C ALA A 145 -10.59 -8.57 -24.03
N LEU A 146 -10.75 -8.22 -25.32
CA LEU A 146 -11.73 -8.86 -26.22
C LEU A 146 -11.26 -10.23 -26.72
N LEU A 147 -9.95 -10.49 -26.70
CA LEU A 147 -9.36 -11.75 -27.11
C LEU A 147 -9.09 -12.66 -25.90
N PRO A 148 -9.28 -13.99 -26.04
CA PRO A 148 -8.82 -14.94 -25.04
C PRO A 148 -7.32 -14.77 -24.76
N ALA A 149 -6.91 -14.87 -23.48
CA ALA A 149 -5.53 -14.64 -23.05
C ALA A 149 -4.43 -15.43 -23.82
N PRO A 150 -4.64 -16.69 -24.29
CA PRO A 150 -3.66 -17.39 -25.11
C PRO A 150 -3.48 -16.72 -26.49
N LEU A 151 -4.59 -16.30 -27.11
CA LEU A 151 -4.58 -15.65 -28.41
C LEU A 151 -3.98 -14.24 -28.31
N ALA A 152 -4.32 -13.47 -27.28
CA ALA A 152 -3.72 -12.15 -27.03
C ALA A 152 -2.19 -12.24 -26.85
N ARG A 153 -1.71 -13.24 -26.08
CA ARG A 153 -0.27 -13.51 -25.93
C ARG A 153 0.41 -13.88 -27.24
N LEU A 154 -0.22 -14.73 -28.07
CA LEU A 154 0.30 -15.10 -29.39
C LEU A 154 0.44 -13.87 -30.31
N VAL A 155 -0.59 -13.03 -30.38
CA VAL A 155 -0.59 -11.84 -31.25
C VAL A 155 0.46 -10.83 -30.77
N LEU A 156 0.62 -10.63 -29.46
CA LEU A 156 1.68 -9.79 -28.88
C LEU A 156 3.08 -10.35 -29.15
N LEU A 157 3.26 -11.67 -29.12
CA LEU A 157 4.53 -12.31 -29.41
C LEU A 157 4.93 -12.08 -30.88
N VAL A 158 3.97 -12.25 -31.80
CA VAL A 158 4.16 -11.94 -33.22
C VAL A 158 4.50 -10.46 -33.42
N ALA A 159 3.79 -9.56 -32.73
CA ALA A 159 4.06 -8.12 -32.78
C ALA A 159 5.49 -7.79 -32.32
N LEU A 160 5.95 -8.40 -31.21
CA LEU A 160 7.31 -8.25 -30.71
C LEU A 160 8.36 -8.80 -31.68
N LEU A 161 8.14 -9.97 -32.31
CA LEU A 161 9.04 -10.54 -33.31
C LEU A 161 9.18 -9.63 -34.55
N LEU A 162 8.07 -9.06 -35.02
CA LEU A 162 8.08 -8.08 -36.12
C LEU A 162 8.86 -6.81 -35.73
N LEU A 163 8.73 -6.36 -34.47
CA LEU A 163 9.46 -5.21 -33.96
C LEU A 163 10.98 -5.50 -33.86
N VAL A 164 11.35 -6.70 -33.40
CA VAL A 164 12.75 -7.16 -33.35
C VAL A 164 13.35 -7.26 -34.74
N GLU A 165 12.64 -7.79 -35.74
CA GLU A 165 13.11 -7.81 -37.14
C GLU A 165 13.33 -6.40 -37.67
N SER A 166 12.37 -5.50 -37.42
CA SER A 166 12.41 -4.12 -37.92
C SER A 166 13.62 -3.35 -37.38
N PHE A 167 13.80 -3.35 -36.06
CA PHE A 167 14.96 -2.73 -35.41
C PHE A 167 16.27 -3.47 -35.72
N GLY A 168 16.25 -4.81 -35.77
CA GLY A 168 17.41 -5.63 -36.09
C GLY A 168 17.95 -5.36 -37.49
N HIS A 169 17.07 -5.19 -38.48
CA HIS A 169 17.46 -4.80 -39.83
C HIS A 169 18.09 -3.41 -39.86
N GLN A 170 17.52 -2.45 -39.11
CA GLN A 170 18.05 -1.09 -39.00
C GLN A 170 19.45 -1.08 -38.37
N ILE A 171 19.63 -1.83 -37.28
CA ILE A 171 20.91 -1.98 -36.58
C ILE A 171 21.94 -2.67 -37.49
N ARG A 172 21.57 -3.72 -38.22
CA ARG A 172 22.47 -4.44 -39.14
C ARG A 172 22.98 -3.55 -40.26
N TRP A 173 22.13 -2.68 -40.80
CA TRP A 173 22.51 -1.67 -41.78
C TRP A 173 23.48 -0.63 -41.20
N GLN A 174 23.21 -0.13 -40.00
CA GLN A 174 24.12 0.82 -39.34
C GLN A 174 25.45 0.16 -38.97
N TRP A 175 25.42 -1.13 -38.62
CA TRP A 175 26.60 -1.92 -38.30
C TRP A 175 27.50 -2.17 -39.50
N SER A 176 26.95 -2.39 -40.70
CA SER A 176 27.77 -2.55 -41.92
C SER A 176 28.54 -1.28 -42.27
N LEU A 177 28.03 -0.11 -41.84
CA LEU A 177 28.64 1.19 -42.07
C LEU A 177 29.53 1.67 -40.91
N ARG A 178 29.69 0.90 -39.83
CA ARG A 178 30.31 1.36 -38.56
C ARG A 178 31.73 1.92 -38.67
N HIS A 179 32.51 1.49 -39.67
CA HIS A 179 33.90 1.93 -39.88
C HIS A 179 34.06 3.14 -40.81
N ALA A 180 32.99 3.60 -41.47
CA ALA A 180 33.04 4.82 -42.28
C ALA A 180 32.98 6.07 -41.37
N PRO A 181 33.44 7.26 -41.81
CA PRO A 181 33.17 8.51 -41.09
C PRO A 181 31.66 8.77 -40.94
N ILE A 182 31.21 9.37 -39.83
CA ILE A 182 29.79 9.66 -39.58
C ILE A 182 29.22 10.66 -40.60
N ASP A 183 30.07 11.54 -41.14
CA ASP A 183 29.74 12.56 -42.14
C ASP A 183 30.00 12.10 -43.59
N ALA A 184 30.34 10.82 -43.80
CA ALA A 184 30.56 10.30 -45.15
C ALA A 184 29.22 10.24 -45.92
N PRO A 185 29.15 10.80 -47.15
CA PRO A 185 27.94 10.75 -47.95
C PRO A 185 27.50 9.29 -48.19
N LEU A 186 26.19 9.04 -48.01
CA LEU A 186 25.59 7.74 -48.28
C LEU A 186 25.84 7.34 -49.76
N PRO A 187 26.10 6.04 -50.05
CA PRO A 187 26.19 5.59 -51.43
C PRO A 187 24.89 5.95 -52.16
N ALA A 188 25.03 6.59 -53.32
CA ALA A 188 23.96 7.27 -54.05
C ALA A 188 22.72 6.41 -54.27
N VAL A 189 21.59 6.88 -53.74
CA VAL A 189 20.28 6.71 -54.37
C VAL A 189 19.81 8.11 -54.72
N LEU A 190 19.71 8.35 -56.03
CA LEU A 190 19.40 9.63 -56.64
C LEU A 190 17.95 10.05 -56.37
N ASP A 191 17.82 11.35 -56.11
CA ASP A 191 16.71 12.26 -56.42
C ASP A 191 15.40 12.20 -55.60
N GLN A 192 15.21 13.19 -54.72
CA GLN A 192 14.20 14.25 -54.91
C GLN A 192 14.39 15.35 -53.84
N ASP A 193 14.56 16.58 -54.33
CA ASP A 193 14.61 17.88 -53.66
C ASP A 193 14.12 17.95 -52.19
N HIS A 194 15.05 18.24 -51.26
CA HIS A 194 14.72 19.04 -50.08
C HIS A 194 15.98 19.79 -49.56
N PRO A 195 15.84 21.06 -49.15
CA PRO A 195 16.97 21.87 -48.70
C PRO A 195 17.60 21.29 -47.43
N GLN A 196 18.93 21.40 -47.37
CA GLN A 196 19.75 20.98 -46.24
C GLN A 196 19.32 21.70 -44.96
N ASP A 197 18.64 21.00 -44.05
CA ASP A 197 18.51 21.37 -42.66
C ASP A 197 19.15 20.29 -41.79
N HIS A 198 20.17 20.67 -41.03
CA HIS A 198 20.74 19.85 -39.98
C HIS A 198 19.63 19.41 -39.00
N PRO A 199 19.68 18.18 -38.42
CA PRO A 199 18.60 17.67 -37.59
C PRO A 199 18.52 18.45 -36.27
N GLU A 200 17.71 19.51 -36.24
CA GLU A 200 17.33 20.15 -35.00
C GLU A 200 16.47 19.16 -34.19
N GLY A 201 16.80 19.00 -32.90
CA GLY A 201 16.01 18.20 -31.97
C GLY A 201 14.54 18.70 -31.88
N PRO A 202 13.68 18.07 -31.05
CA PRO A 202 12.32 18.57 -30.86
C PRO A 202 12.36 20.08 -30.56
N PRO A 203 11.42 20.87 -31.13
CA PRO A 203 11.48 22.31 -31.14
C PRO A 203 11.45 22.68 -29.68
N ARG A 204 12.45 23.43 -29.29
CA ARG A 204 12.74 23.74 -27.89
C ARG A 204 11.47 24.05 -27.08
N ARG A 205 10.50 24.75 -27.71
CA ARG A 205 9.19 25.15 -27.20
C ARG A 205 8.20 24.03 -26.86
N LEU A 206 8.14 22.92 -27.59
CA LEU A 206 7.24 21.79 -27.23
C LEU A 206 7.72 21.09 -25.97
N VAL A 207 9.03 20.89 -25.87
CA VAL A 207 9.66 20.31 -24.68
C VAL A 207 9.55 21.27 -23.49
N ASP A 208 9.68 22.57 -23.74
CA ASP A 208 9.44 23.61 -22.73
C ASP A 208 7.97 23.57 -22.25
N GLY A 209 7.00 23.43 -23.15
CA GLY A 209 5.58 23.30 -22.83
C GLY A 209 5.26 22.04 -22.02
N ALA A 210 5.80 20.88 -22.43
CA ALA A 210 5.65 19.64 -21.67
C ALA A 210 6.27 19.74 -20.27
N ALA A 211 7.44 20.40 -20.14
CA ALA A 211 8.06 20.64 -18.85
C ALA A 211 7.20 21.54 -17.93
N VAL A 212 6.50 22.54 -18.49
CA VAL A 212 5.53 23.34 -17.74
C VAL A 212 4.37 22.47 -17.27
N VAL A 213 3.79 21.62 -18.12
CA VAL A 213 2.65 20.76 -17.75
C VAL A 213 3.03 19.75 -16.68
N VAL A 214 4.19 19.06 -16.83
CA VAL A 214 4.67 18.11 -15.83
C VAL A 214 4.88 18.79 -14.47
N LEU A 215 5.48 19.97 -14.46
CA LEU A 215 5.69 20.74 -13.23
C LEU A 215 4.35 21.23 -12.63
N TRP A 216 3.41 21.63 -13.47
CA TRP A 216 2.07 22.07 -13.05
C TRP A 216 1.29 20.95 -12.38
N VAL A 217 1.23 19.77 -12.99
CA VAL A 217 0.55 18.58 -12.45
C VAL A 217 1.24 18.08 -11.18
N ALA A 218 2.57 18.15 -11.10
CA ALA A 218 3.29 17.74 -9.90
C ALA A 218 3.03 18.66 -8.70
N LEU A 219 2.88 19.97 -8.93
CA LEU A 219 2.63 20.96 -7.88
C LEU A 219 1.16 21.07 -7.46
N ALA A 220 0.24 20.78 -8.39
CA ALA A 220 -1.20 20.74 -8.16
C ALA A 220 -1.79 19.44 -8.76
N PRO A 221 -1.54 18.27 -8.14
CA PRO A 221 -2.13 17.04 -8.62
C PRO A 221 -3.64 17.06 -8.43
N PRO A 222 -4.40 16.44 -9.35
CA PRO A 222 -5.84 16.35 -9.22
C PRO A 222 -6.22 15.56 -7.97
N ARG A 223 -7.30 15.96 -7.28
CA ARG A 223 -7.83 15.24 -6.12
C ARG A 223 -8.55 13.99 -6.61
N VAL A 224 -7.99 12.82 -6.31
CA VAL A 224 -8.45 11.54 -6.90
C VAL A 224 -9.60 10.91 -6.11
N SER A 225 -9.84 11.34 -4.87
CA SER A 225 -10.82 10.76 -3.94
C SER A 225 -12.27 10.82 -4.45
N ASP A 226 -12.64 11.85 -5.22
CA ASP A 226 -14.03 12.08 -5.67
C ASP A 226 -14.22 11.90 -7.20
N GLY A 227 -13.20 11.37 -7.90
CA GLY A 227 -13.15 11.28 -9.36
C GLY A 227 -12.45 12.47 -10.03
N LEU A 228 -11.97 12.29 -11.27
CA LEU A 228 -11.26 13.33 -12.01
C LEU A 228 -12.24 14.33 -12.63
N SER A 229 -12.24 15.56 -12.13
CA SER A 229 -12.98 16.68 -12.72
C SER A 229 -12.06 17.53 -13.61
N PRO A 230 -12.53 18.09 -14.73
CA PRO A 230 -11.79 19.11 -15.48
C PRO A 230 -11.39 20.31 -14.61
N ALA A 231 -12.13 20.58 -13.52
CA ALA A 231 -11.82 21.65 -12.56
C ALA A 231 -10.52 21.39 -11.79
N ASP A 232 -10.12 20.12 -11.60
CA ASP A 232 -8.91 19.75 -10.86
C ASP A 232 -7.62 20.14 -11.62
N PHE A 233 -7.72 20.35 -12.93
CA PHE A 233 -6.61 20.81 -13.77
C PHE A 233 -6.56 22.34 -13.90
N ALA A 234 -7.60 23.05 -13.47
CA ALA A 234 -7.67 24.52 -13.51
C ALA A 234 -6.94 25.18 -12.33
N HIS A 235 -6.46 24.39 -11.38
CA HIS A 235 -5.69 24.83 -10.22
C HIS A 235 -4.39 25.52 -10.62
N ILE A 236 -4.19 26.76 -10.18
CA ILE A 236 -2.95 27.52 -10.36
C ILE A 236 -2.07 27.31 -9.12
N PRO A 237 -0.94 26.55 -9.22
CA PRO A 237 -0.05 26.34 -8.10
C PRO A 237 0.75 27.62 -7.79
N VAL A 238 0.53 28.20 -6.60
CA VAL A 238 1.28 29.39 -6.16
C VAL A 238 2.78 29.13 -6.11
N GLU A 239 3.19 27.90 -5.83
CA GLU A 239 4.58 27.43 -5.78
C GLU A 239 5.25 27.53 -7.17
N GLY A 240 4.48 27.27 -8.23
CA GLY A 240 4.91 27.44 -9.61
C GLY A 240 5.13 28.92 -9.97
N LEU A 241 4.26 29.81 -9.48
CA LEU A 241 4.41 31.26 -9.66
C LEU A 241 5.65 31.80 -8.93
N VAL A 242 5.91 31.31 -7.70
CA VAL A 242 7.11 31.65 -6.93
C VAL A 242 8.37 31.17 -7.64
N LEU A 243 8.40 29.92 -8.13
CA LEU A 243 9.53 29.35 -8.87
C LEU A 243 9.87 30.20 -10.11
N VAL A 244 8.86 30.57 -10.90
CA VAL A 244 9.05 31.39 -12.10
C VAL A 244 9.50 32.81 -11.74
N THR A 245 8.97 33.40 -10.67
CA THR A 245 9.37 34.74 -10.17
C THR A 245 10.83 34.74 -9.71
N LEU A 246 11.23 33.77 -8.90
CA LEU A 246 12.62 33.61 -8.45
C LEU A 246 13.57 33.38 -9.64
N ALA A 247 13.13 32.62 -10.65
CA ALA A 247 13.91 32.40 -11.87
C ALA A 247 14.17 33.68 -12.70
N LEU A 248 13.32 34.70 -12.56
CA LEU A 248 13.48 36.02 -13.21
C LEU A 248 14.46 36.94 -12.47
N VAL A 249 14.60 36.77 -11.15
CA VAL A 249 15.42 37.66 -10.29
C VAL A 249 16.81 37.07 -10.00
N LEU A 250 16.91 35.74 -9.93
CA LEU A 250 18.14 35.05 -9.53
C LEU A 250 19.13 34.86 -10.69
N ARG A 251 20.43 34.93 -10.37
CA ARG A 251 21.53 34.60 -11.29
C ARG A 251 21.49 33.10 -11.65
N GLU A 252 22.04 32.75 -12.81
CA GLU A 252 21.92 31.40 -13.38
C GLU A 252 22.29 30.26 -12.43
N ARG A 253 23.37 30.39 -11.64
CA ARG A 253 23.77 29.38 -10.66
C ARG A 253 22.74 29.24 -9.54
N ALA A 254 22.29 30.35 -8.96
CA ALA A 254 21.26 30.36 -7.92
C ALA A 254 19.92 29.82 -8.44
N ARG A 255 19.54 30.14 -9.68
CA ARG A 255 18.33 29.60 -10.32
C ARG A 255 18.35 28.08 -10.43
N ARG A 256 19.49 27.48 -10.81
CA ARG A 256 19.62 26.02 -10.88
C ARG A 256 19.50 25.38 -9.49
N VAL A 257 20.16 25.96 -8.49
CA VAL A 257 20.07 25.48 -7.09
C VAL A 257 18.62 25.53 -6.59
N VAL A 258 17.92 26.65 -6.80
CA VAL A 258 16.52 26.81 -6.38
C VAL A 258 15.60 25.84 -7.12
N ALA A 259 15.79 25.63 -8.43
CA ALA A 259 14.99 24.67 -9.19
C ALA A 259 15.19 23.22 -8.69
N VAL A 260 16.42 22.83 -8.36
CA VAL A 260 16.73 21.51 -7.78
C VAL A 260 16.13 21.38 -6.38
N ALA A 261 16.26 22.41 -5.53
CA ALA A 261 15.69 22.40 -4.19
C ALA A 261 14.16 22.25 -4.22
N LEU A 262 13.48 23.03 -5.07
CA LEU A 262 12.03 22.95 -5.23
C LEU A 262 11.58 21.61 -5.82
N ALA A 263 12.35 21.03 -6.74
CA ALA A 263 12.07 19.69 -7.26
C ALA A 263 12.21 18.61 -6.17
N ALA A 264 13.24 18.69 -5.33
CA ALA A 264 13.41 17.79 -4.20
C ALA A 264 12.24 17.91 -3.21
N THR A 265 11.81 19.15 -2.91
CA THR A 265 10.62 19.40 -2.07
C THR A 265 9.35 18.81 -2.70
N ALA A 266 9.11 19.04 -3.99
CA ALA A 266 7.94 18.50 -4.69
C ALA A 266 7.95 16.96 -4.72
N THR A 267 9.10 16.33 -4.92
CA THR A 267 9.23 14.86 -4.82
C THR A 267 8.95 14.37 -3.41
N ALA A 268 9.48 15.03 -2.38
CA ALA A 268 9.21 14.66 -0.99
C ALA A 268 7.71 14.74 -0.68
N LEU A 269 7.02 15.81 -1.11
CA LEU A 269 5.57 15.95 -0.93
C LEU A 269 4.77 14.89 -1.70
N ALA A 270 5.21 14.50 -2.90
CA ALA A 270 4.58 13.41 -3.65
C ALA A 270 4.72 12.06 -2.94
N VAL A 271 5.90 11.79 -2.36
CA VAL A 271 6.12 10.58 -1.54
C VAL A 271 5.23 10.61 -0.30
N LEU A 272 5.17 11.73 0.43
CA LEU A 272 4.32 11.87 1.61
C LEU A 272 2.83 11.66 1.28
N ARG A 273 2.35 12.16 0.14
CA ARG A 273 0.97 11.90 -0.32
C ARG A 273 0.74 10.42 -0.63
N GLY A 274 1.70 9.77 -1.29
CA GLY A 274 1.62 8.33 -1.56
C GLY A 274 1.58 7.48 -0.29
N LEU A 275 2.41 7.83 0.70
CA LEU A 275 2.39 7.19 2.02
C LEU A 275 1.07 7.45 2.75
N GLY A 276 0.56 8.68 2.71
CA GLY A 276 -0.74 9.04 3.28
C GLY A 276 -1.88 8.19 2.72
N LEU A 277 -1.96 8.03 1.40
CA LEU A 277 -2.95 7.16 0.76
C LEU A 277 -2.79 5.70 1.17
N GLY A 278 -1.56 5.20 1.27
CA GLY A 278 -1.30 3.84 1.74
C GLY A 278 -1.80 3.60 3.17
N PHE A 279 -1.53 4.54 4.08
CA PHE A 279 -1.99 4.44 5.46
C PHE A 279 -3.51 4.55 5.58
N GLU A 280 -4.16 5.39 4.78
CA GLU A 280 -5.61 5.50 4.77
C GLU A 280 -6.27 4.20 4.28
N VAL A 281 -5.75 3.62 3.20
CA VAL A 281 -6.31 2.39 2.59
C VAL A 281 -6.09 1.15 3.46
N TYR A 282 -4.89 0.99 4.02
CA TYR A 282 -4.50 -0.24 4.72
C TYR A 282 -4.66 -0.17 6.24
N LEU A 283 -4.55 1.02 6.85
CA LEU A 283 -4.57 1.22 8.31
C LEU A 283 -5.71 2.13 8.79
N ASP A 284 -6.57 2.63 7.89
CA ASP A 284 -7.69 3.53 8.21
C ASP A 284 -7.26 4.76 9.03
N ARG A 285 -6.07 5.31 8.75
CA ARG A 285 -5.54 6.48 9.48
C ARG A 285 -4.64 7.34 8.59
N PRO A 286 -4.46 8.63 8.93
CA PRO A 286 -3.45 9.45 8.26
C PRO A 286 -2.02 8.97 8.60
N PHE A 287 -1.07 9.26 7.69
CA PHE A 287 0.36 9.04 7.90
C PHE A 287 0.97 10.21 8.72
N HIS A 288 1.71 9.89 9.77
CA HIS A 288 2.40 10.85 10.65
C HIS A 288 3.90 10.88 10.41
N VAL A 289 4.40 11.96 9.82
CA VAL A 289 5.80 12.10 9.40
C VAL A 289 6.81 11.98 10.55
N LEU A 290 6.49 12.25 11.81
CA LEU A 290 7.51 12.09 12.87
C LEU A 290 7.54 10.69 13.49
N GLY A 291 6.51 9.87 13.27
CA GLY A 291 6.33 8.60 13.99
C GLY A 291 6.26 7.38 13.06
N ASP A 292 5.66 7.54 11.88
CA ASP A 292 5.22 6.40 11.11
C ASP A 292 6.28 5.87 10.13
N TRP A 293 7.45 6.52 10.00
CA TRP A 293 8.56 5.97 9.22
C TRP A 293 9.04 4.61 9.74
N SER A 294 8.82 4.32 11.03
CA SER A 294 9.15 3.01 11.63
C SER A 294 8.26 1.88 11.11
N TYR A 295 7.12 2.16 10.47
CA TYR A 295 6.33 1.15 9.78
C TYR A 295 6.93 0.72 8.44
N LEU A 296 7.80 1.52 7.79
CA LEU A 296 8.32 1.16 6.47
C LEU A 296 9.13 -0.15 6.48
N PRO A 297 10.07 -0.37 7.43
CA PRO A 297 10.73 -1.67 7.57
C PRO A 297 9.72 -2.81 7.82
N LYS A 298 8.74 -2.60 8.69
CA LYS A 298 7.68 -3.59 9.00
C LYS A 298 6.87 -3.96 7.76
N GLY A 299 6.52 -2.99 6.91
CA GLY A 299 5.83 -3.23 5.65
C GLY A 299 6.68 -4.05 4.66
N VAL A 300 8.00 -3.82 4.63
CA VAL A 300 8.93 -4.63 3.83
C VAL A 300 9.06 -6.05 4.39
N GLU A 301 9.04 -6.22 5.72
CA GLU A 301 9.02 -7.53 6.39
C GLU A 301 7.77 -8.32 5.97
N VAL A 302 6.57 -7.73 6.03
CA VAL A 302 5.33 -8.39 5.58
C VAL A 302 5.43 -8.90 4.14
N VAL A 303 5.95 -8.08 3.22
CA VAL A 303 6.15 -8.50 1.81
C VAL A 303 7.17 -9.61 1.70
N ARG A 304 8.26 -9.54 2.47
CA ARG A 304 9.30 -10.56 2.49
C ARG A 304 8.77 -11.89 3.02
N ASP A 305 7.98 -11.86 4.08
CA ASP A 305 7.45 -13.06 4.72
C ASP A 305 6.33 -13.69 3.87
N THR A 306 5.59 -12.87 3.12
CA THR A 306 4.53 -13.35 2.21
C THR A 306 5.05 -13.82 0.83
N HIS A 307 6.03 -13.13 0.25
CA HIS A 307 6.45 -13.32 -1.15
C HIS A 307 7.95 -13.60 -1.33
N GLY A 308 8.73 -13.64 -0.26
CA GLY A 308 10.16 -13.90 -0.27
C GLY A 308 11.03 -12.65 -0.42
N ALA A 309 12.28 -12.76 0.04
CA ALA A 309 13.26 -11.68 0.03
C ALA A 309 13.56 -11.06 -1.36
N PRO A 310 13.66 -11.82 -2.48
CA PRO A 310 13.95 -11.22 -3.79
C PRO A 310 12.86 -10.24 -4.25
N VAL A 311 11.59 -10.56 -4.00
CA VAL A 311 10.45 -9.70 -4.35
C VAL A 311 10.48 -8.42 -3.53
N ALA A 312 10.68 -8.53 -2.22
CA ALA A 312 10.79 -7.38 -1.33
C ALA A 312 11.92 -6.42 -1.76
N VAL A 313 13.11 -6.94 -2.05
CA VAL A 313 14.26 -6.14 -2.53
C VAL A 313 13.97 -5.45 -3.87
N LEU A 314 13.35 -6.17 -4.82
CA LEU A 314 12.99 -5.60 -6.12
C LEU A 314 11.95 -4.47 -5.99
N LEU A 315 10.96 -4.62 -5.12
CA LEU A 315 9.97 -3.57 -4.87
C LEU A 315 10.58 -2.33 -4.21
N VAL A 316 11.44 -2.51 -3.21
CA VAL A 316 12.17 -1.40 -2.59
C VAL A 316 13.07 -0.70 -3.61
N ALA A 317 13.81 -1.45 -4.42
CA ALA A 317 14.66 -0.89 -5.46
C ALA A 317 13.84 -0.14 -6.52
N ALA A 318 12.68 -0.67 -6.92
CA ALA A 318 11.78 -0.02 -7.86
C ALA A 318 11.20 1.28 -7.29
N ALA A 319 10.80 1.29 -6.02
CA ALA A 319 10.30 2.48 -5.33
C ALA A 319 11.38 3.56 -5.24
N LEU A 320 12.61 3.21 -4.83
CA LEU A 320 13.75 4.14 -4.78
C LEU A 320 14.11 4.69 -6.17
N ALA A 321 14.12 3.82 -7.20
CA ALA A 321 14.38 4.22 -8.57
C ALA A 321 13.29 5.18 -9.09
N LEU A 322 12.02 4.95 -8.74
CA LEU A 322 10.91 5.84 -9.07
C LEU A 322 11.06 7.22 -8.42
N VAL A 323 11.40 7.27 -7.12
CA VAL A 323 11.66 8.53 -6.40
C VAL A 323 12.83 9.30 -7.03
N LEU A 324 13.90 8.60 -7.39
CA LEU A 324 15.05 9.21 -8.07
C LEU A 324 14.68 9.73 -9.46
N ALA A 325 13.97 8.92 -10.26
CA ALA A 325 13.53 9.31 -11.59
C ALA A 325 12.61 10.53 -11.55
N LEU A 326 11.67 10.57 -10.59
CA LEU A 326 10.79 11.71 -10.36
C LEU A 326 11.59 12.95 -9.96
N SER A 327 12.55 12.83 -9.04
CA SER A 327 13.42 13.94 -8.61
C SER A 327 14.19 14.54 -9.79
N VAL A 328 14.80 13.68 -10.61
CA VAL A 328 15.58 14.11 -11.79
C VAL A 328 14.67 14.76 -12.82
N LEU A 329 13.48 14.19 -13.08
CA LEU A 329 12.51 14.75 -14.01
C LEU A 329 12.04 16.14 -13.59
N LEU A 330 11.62 16.30 -12.32
CA LEU A 330 11.14 17.59 -11.81
C LEU A 330 12.25 18.64 -11.77
N ALA A 331 13.47 18.27 -11.40
CA ALA A 331 14.62 19.17 -11.43
C ALA A 331 14.93 19.62 -12.86
N TRP A 332 14.90 18.69 -13.82
CA TRP A 332 15.09 18.99 -15.23
C TRP A 332 14.00 19.92 -15.77
N CYS A 333 12.73 19.67 -15.45
CA CYS A 333 11.61 20.54 -15.80
C CYS A 333 11.77 21.94 -15.19
N GLY A 334 12.08 22.04 -13.89
CA GLY A 334 12.25 23.31 -13.19
C GLY A 334 13.39 24.17 -13.75
N ILE A 335 14.56 23.56 -14.01
CA ILE A 335 15.71 24.25 -14.63
C ILE A 335 15.33 24.78 -16.01
N ARG A 336 14.60 23.98 -16.80
CA ARG A 336 14.19 24.32 -18.16
C ARG A 336 13.18 25.46 -18.17
N VAL A 337 12.13 25.38 -17.35
CA VAL A 337 11.13 26.45 -17.17
C VAL A 337 11.81 27.74 -16.71
N GLY A 338 12.72 27.67 -15.75
CA GLY A 338 13.46 28.83 -15.27
C GLY A 338 14.36 29.47 -16.35
N ARG A 339 14.92 28.67 -17.26
CA ARG A 339 15.68 29.20 -18.42
C ARG A 339 14.77 29.93 -19.39
N VAL A 340 13.60 29.37 -19.73
CA VAL A 340 12.63 29.97 -20.66
C VAL A 340 12.07 31.28 -20.11
N ALA A 341 11.76 31.30 -18.81
CA ALA A 341 11.33 32.49 -18.08
C ALA A 341 12.35 33.63 -18.22
N ALA A 342 13.64 33.34 -18.01
CA ALA A 342 14.70 34.33 -18.10
C ALA A 342 15.01 34.81 -19.54
N GLU A 343 14.69 34.01 -20.56
CA GLU A 343 14.88 34.39 -21.96
C GLU A 343 13.77 35.30 -22.48
N THR A 344 12.60 35.33 -21.84
CA THR A 344 11.45 36.18 -22.24
C THR A 344 10.86 37.01 -21.09
N PRO A 345 11.68 37.78 -20.34
CA PRO A 345 11.31 38.32 -19.03
C PRO A 345 10.09 39.24 -19.05
N ARG A 346 9.89 40.05 -20.11
CA ARG A 346 8.72 40.93 -20.23
C ARG A 346 7.41 40.15 -20.42
N GLY A 347 7.45 39.04 -21.16
CA GLY A 347 6.30 38.17 -21.37
C GLY A 347 6.00 37.37 -20.11
N THR A 348 7.03 36.81 -19.49
CA THR A 348 6.92 36.04 -18.24
C THR A 348 6.39 36.88 -17.09
N TRP A 349 6.88 38.11 -16.89
CA TRP A 349 6.35 39.01 -15.85
C TRP A 349 4.85 39.30 -16.05
N ARG A 350 4.40 39.52 -17.29
CA ARG A 350 2.97 39.71 -17.58
C ARG A 350 2.17 38.45 -17.25
N THR A 351 2.64 37.27 -17.64
CA THR A 351 1.96 36.00 -17.32
C THR A 351 1.91 35.75 -15.82
N VAL A 352 3.01 35.95 -15.09
CA VAL A 352 3.07 35.79 -13.63
C VAL A 352 2.15 36.77 -12.92
N LEU A 353 2.15 38.05 -13.31
CA LEU A 353 1.27 39.06 -12.72
C LEU A 353 -0.19 38.77 -13.02
N THR A 354 -0.54 38.37 -14.24
CA THR A 354 -1.93 38.00 -14.58
C THR A 354 -2.38 36.79 -13.79
N LEU A 355 -1.60 35.70 -13.78
CA LEU A 355 -1.93 34.49 -13.03
C LEU A 355 -1.96 34.76 -11.52
N GLY A 356 -1.06 35.60 -11.01
CA GLY A 356 -1.03 36.03 -9.62
C GLY A 356 -2.24 36.86 -9.22
N CYS A 357 -2.66 37.82 -10.04
CA CYS A 357 -3.88 38.59 -9.81
C CYS A 357 -5.14 37.72 -9.86
N VAL A 358 -5.21 36.77 -10.83
CA VAL A 358 -6.30 35.78 -10.90
C VAL A 358 -6.29 34.91 -9.64
N TRP A 359 -5.12 34.44 -9.21
CA TRP A 359 -4.97 33.64 -8.00
C TRP A 359 -5.44 34.41 -6.75
N VAL A 360 -5.00 35.67 -6.57
CA VAL A 360 -5.41 36.52 -5.43
C VAL A 360 -6.90 36.83 -5.46
N ALA A 361 -7.47 37.12 -6.62
CA ALA A 361 -8.91 37.34 -6.76
C ALA A 361 -9.72 36.08 -6.43
N CYS A 362 -9.31 34.91 -6.92
CA CYS A 362 -9.95 33.64 -6.59
C CYS A 362 -9.83 33.32 -5.09
N ALA A 363 -8.69 33.61 -4.46
CA ALA A 363 -8.46 33.40 -3.03
C ALA A 363 -9.27 34.37 -2.14
N ALA A 364 -9.39 35.65 -2.53
CA ALA A 364 -10.02 36.68 -1.71
C ALA A 364 -11.55 36.72 -1.79
N PHE A 365 -12.13 36.35 -2.94
CA PHE A 365 -13.57 36.52 -3.18
C PHE A 365 -14.44 35.27 -2.98
N GLY A 366 -13.85 34.08 -2.76
CA GLY A 366 -14.51 32.84 -2.26
C GLY A 366 -15.78 32.34 -2.98
N GLY A 367 -15.73 31.13 -3.57
CA GLY A 367 -16.89 30.49 -4.24
C GLY A 367 -16.52 29.13 -4.89
N PRO A 368 -17.29 28.60 -5.87
CA PRO A 368 -16.91 27.42 -6.66
C PRO A 368 -15.57 27.56 -7.39
N THR A 369 -15.12 28.80 -7.59
CA THR A 369 -13.83 29.20 -8.15
C THR A 369 -12.70 29.29 -7.11
N GLY A 370 -13.00 29.11 -5.82
CA GLY A 370 -12.00 29.06 -4.73
C GLY A 370 -11.03 27.88 -4.89
N GLY A 371 -11.43 26.82 -5.60
CA GLY A 371 -10.54 25.75 -6.01
C GLY A 371 -9.42 26.22 -6.95
N VAL A 372 -9.64 27.23 -7.80
CA VAL A 372 -8.65 27.68 -8.82
C VAL A 372 -7.36 28.21 -8.18
N ALA A 373 -7.45 28.82 -6.99
CA ALA A 373 -6.29 29.23 -6.21
C ALA A 373 -5.75 28.04 -5.40
N ALA A 374 -4.88 27.23 -6.02
CA ALA A 374 -4.25 26.12 -5.32
C ALA A 374 -3.03 26.60 -4.53
N ALA A 375 -3.10 26.42 -3.21
CA ALA A 375 -1.96 26.43 -2.30
C ALA A 375 -1.77 25.03 -1.70
N GLN A 376 -2.02 23.96 -2.46
CA GLN A 376 -2.12 22.61 -1.91
C GLN A 376 -0.77 22.09 -1.38
N SER A 377 0.36 22.55 -1.91
CA SER A 377 1.68 22.16 -1.39
C SER A 377 2.05 23.02 -0.18
N VAL A 378 1.70 24.31 -0.17
CA VAL A 378 1.80 25.16 1.04
C VAL A 378 0.88 24.68 2.16
N GLY A 379 -0.34 24.25 1.83
CA GLY A 379 -1.31 23.65 2.74
C GLY A 379 -0.77 22.34 3.31
N LEU A 380 -0.29 21.43 2.46
CA LEU A 380 0.35 20.19 2.92
C LEU A 380 1.57 20.46 3.81
N VAL A 381 2.40 21.46 3.51
CA VAL A 381 3.52 21.85 4.38
C VAL A 381 3.03 22.43 5.70
N ALA A 382 2.00 23.28 5.69
CA ALA A 382 1.40 23.82 6.90
C ALA A 382 0.77 22.71 7.75
N ASP A 383 0.00 21.81 7.14
CA ASP A 383 -0.58 20.62 7.75
C ASP A 383 0.51 19.72 8.34
N THR A 384 1.62 19.51 7.62
CA THR A 384 2.76 18.73 8.12
C THR A 384 3.43 19.40 9.32
N VAL A 385 3.57 20.74 9.32
CA VAL A 385 4.14 21.49 10.45
C VAL A 385 3.21 21.47 11.65
N ASP A 386 1.91 21.65 11.45
CA ASP A 386 0.92 21.59 12.51
C ASP A 386 0.76 20.18 13.05
N GLN A 387 0.84 19.16 12.19
CA GLN A 387 0.94 17.75 12.57
C GLN A 387 2.22 17.49 13.37
N ALA A 388 3.38 18.00 12.95
CA ALA A 388 4.63 17.87 13.70
C ALA A 388 4.55 18.52 15.10
N ARG A 389 3.87 19.67 15.22
CA ARG A 389 3.61 20.32 16.52
C ARG A 389 2.63 19.52 17.36
N ALA A 390 1.56 19.00 16.75
CA ALA A 390 0.58 18.16 17.43
C ALA A 390 1.25 16.87 17.93
N ASP A 391 2.07 16.24 17.10
CA ASP A 391 2.90 15.07 17.39
C ASP A 391 3.84 15.29 18.58
N HIS A 392 4.47 16.47 18.65
CA HIS A 392 5.32 16.84 19.77
C HIS A 392 4.50 17.05 21.06
N ARG A 393 3.35 17.72 20.97
CA ARG A 393 2.43 17.87 22.12
C ARG A 393 1.89 16.52 22.58
N ASP A 394 1.59 15.62 21.65
CA ASP A 394 1.09 14.27 21.91
C ASP A 394 2.07 13.47 22.75
N THR A 395 3.37 13.61 22.48
CA THR A 395 4.44 12.98 23.27
C THR A 395 4.34 13.42 24.74
N ALA A 396 4.18 14.72 25.00
CA ALA A 396 4.03 15.22 26.37
C ALA A 396 2.69 14.82 27.02
N VAL A 397 1.62 14.67 26.25
CA VAL A 397 0.31 14.22 26.74
C VAL A 397 0.37 12.73 27.11
N PHE A 398 0.93 11.90 26.24
CA PHE A 398 1.05 10.46 26.47
C PHE A 398 1.99 10.15 27.63
N ALA A 399 3.11 10.89 27.77
CA ALA A 399 3.99 10.77 28.93
C ALA A 399 3.26 11.03 30.26
N ARG A 400 2.30 11.95 30.31
CA ARG A 400 1.45 12.15 31.50
C ARG A 400 0.49 10.99 31.73
N ALA A 401 -0.12 10.46 30.67
CA ALA A 401 -1.00 9.30 30.77
C ALA A 401 -0.24 8.05 31.26
N LEU A 402 1.01 7.88 30.84
CA LEU A 402 1.89 6.82 31.35
C LEU A 402 2.17 6.98 32.84
N ALA A 403 2.49 8.20 33.28
CA ALA A 403 2.78 8.50 34.68
C ALA A 403 1.56 8.43 35.61
N ASP A 404 0.36 8.70 35.10
CA ASP A 404 -0.90 8.65 35.84
C ASP A 404 -1.45 7.21 35.92
N ASP A 405 -0.80 6.38 36.74
CA ASP A 405 -1.19 4.98 36.94
C ASP A 405 -1.84 4.75 38.31
N PRO A 406 -3.18 4.53 38.37
CA PRO A 406 -3.87 4.33 39.64
C PRO A 406 -3.46 3.06 40.39
N PHE A 407 -2.81 2.11 39.71
CA PHE A 407 -2.38 0.84 40.30
C PHE A 407 -0.87 0.78 40.60
N ALA A 408 -0.08 1.78 40.20
CA ALA A 408 1.37 1.75 40.39
C ALA A 408 1.82 1.65 41.86
N SER A 409 1.03 2.20 42.79
CA SER A 409 1.31 2.15 44.24
C SER A 409 0.50 1.09 45.00
N VAL A 410 -0.31 0.29 44.31
CA VAL A 410 -1.11 -0.75 44.97
C VAL A 410 -0.19 -1.91 45.37
N PRO A 411 -0.18 -2.34 46.65
CA PRO A 411 0.64 -3.46 47.09
C PRO A 411 0.36 -4.74 46.30
N ALA A 412 1.40 -5.50 45.97
CA ALA A 412 1.27 -6.70 45.15
C ALA A 412 0.35 -7.77 45.76
N ASP A 413 0.24 -7.83 47.09
CA ASP A 413 -0.66 -8.73 47.82
C ASP A 413 -2.13 -8.26 47.85
N GLN A 414 -2.43 -7.11 47.24
CA GLN A 414 -3.78 -6.59 47.03
C GLN A 414 -4.20 -6.66 45.55
N LEU A 415 -3.25 -6.85 44.64
CA LEU A 415 -3.54 -7.12 43.23
C LEU A 415 -4.09 -8.54 43.05
N LEU A 416 -5.10 -8.68 42.19
CA LEU A 416 -5.56 -9.97 41.65
C LEU A 416 -5.98 -11.00 42.72
N THR A 417 -6.36 -10.54 43.92
CA THR A 417 -6.75 -11.41 45.04
C THR A 417 -7.92 -12.34 44.70
N GLY A 418 -8.84 -11.89 43.85
CA GLY A 418 -9.98 -12.66 43.37
C GLY A 418 -9.63 -13.79 42.39
N LEU A 419 -8.38 -13.85 41.92
CA LEU A 419 -7.89 -14.86 40.98
C LEU A 419 -6.83 -15.79 41.59
N ARG A 420 -6.50 -15.63 42.88
CA ARG A 420 -5.44 -16.40 43.53
C ARG A 420 -5.61 -17.91 43.36
N GLY A 421 -4.51 -18.56 42.98
CA GLY A 421 -4.46 -19.99 42.73
C GLY A 421 -4.98 -20.42 41.35
N LYS A 422 -5.49 -19.48 40.55
CA LYS A 422 -6.04 -19.75 39.22
C LYS A 422 -5.03 -19.47 38.12
N ASP A 423 -5.05 -20.30 37.09
CA ASP A 423 -4.38 -20.01 35.83
C ASP A 423 -5.23 -19.02 35.03
N VAL A 424 -4.60 -17.99 34.47
CA VAL A 424 -5.28 -16.95 33.69
C VAL A 424 -4.65 -16.90 32.30
N LEU A 425 -5.44 -17.15 31.27
CA LEU A 425 -5.02 -17.09 29.87
C LEU A 425 -5.63 -15.85 29.21
N LEU A 426 -4.80 -14.88 28.83
CA LEU A 426 -5.15 -13.80 27.93
C LEU A 426 -4.89 -14.27 26.50
N VAL A 427 -5.94 -14.64 25.79
CA VAL A 427 -5.89 -15.23 24.45
C VAL A 427 -6.26 -14.17 23.41
N TRP A 428 -5.27 -13.73 22.65
CA TRP A 428 -5.49 -12.85 21.50
C TRP A 428 -5.98 -13.67 20.31
N PHE A 429 -7.09 -13.20 19.73
CA PHE A 429 -7.70 -13.74 18.55
C PHE A 429 -7.41 -12.81 17.38
N GLU A 430 -6.40 -13.19 16.60
CA GLU A 430 -5.93 -12.43 15.45
C GLU A 430 -7.04 -12.09 14.45
N SER A 431 -7.11 -10.81 14.07
CA SER A 431 -8.06 -10.25 13.12
C SER A 431 -9.55 -10.54 13.44
N TYR A 432 -9.91 -10.82 14.71
CA TYR A 432 -11.29 -11.09 15.12
C TYR A 432 -12.08 -9.80 15.40
N GLY A 433 -12.59 -9.21 14.31
CA GLY A 433 -13.44 -8.03 14.37
C GLY A 433 -14.94 -8.32 14.47
N ARG A 434 -15.72 -7.30 14.87
CA ARG A 434 -17.20 -7.35 14.92
C ARG A 434 -17.84 -7.77 13.61
N VAL A 435 -17.20 -7.51 12.46
CA VAL A 435 -17.68 -7.95 11.13
C VAL A 435 -17.75 -9.47 10.97
N ALA A 436 -17.07 -10.23 11.83
CA ALA A 436 -17.21 -11.69 11.89
C ALA A 436 -18.62 -12.11 12.34
N LEU A 437 -19.34 -11.25 13.07
CA LEU A 437 -20.58 -11.57 13.78
C LEU A 437 -21.81 -10.90 13.19
N GLU A 438 -21.63 -9.76 12.52
CA GLU A 438 -22.71 -8.86 12.10
C GLU A 438 -22.46 -8.28 10.70
N ASP A 439 -23.56 -7.84 10.06
CA ASP A 439 -23.59 -7.07 8.80
C ASP A 439 -22.79 -7.63 7.60
N THR A 440 -22.46 -8.93 7.62
CA THR A 440 -21.80 -9.61 6.51
C THR A 440 -22.53 -10.89 6.11
N TRP A 441 -22.38 -11.28 4.83
CA TRP A 441 -23.03 -12.49 4.31
C TRP A 441 -22.50 -13.80 4.94
N PHE A 442 -21.28 -13.77 5.49
CA PHE A 442 -20.63 -14.94 6.07
C PHE A 442 -20.83 -15.03 7.60
N ALA A 443 -21.21 -13.94 8.27
CA ALA A 443 -21.44 -13.90 9.71
C ALA A 443 -22.34 -15.03 10.26
N PRO A 444 -23.47 -15.41 9.60
CA PRO A 444 -24.31 -16.51 10.10
C PRO A 444 -23.56 -17.84 10.31
N SER A 445 -22.54 -18.11 9.49
CA SER A 445 -21.74 -19.33 9.60
C SER A 445 -20.79 -19.31 10.81
N VAL A 446 -20.28 -18.13 11.19
CA VAL A 446 -19.44 -17.93 12.37
C VAL A 446 -20.30 -17.97 13.63
N VAL A 447 -21.43 -17.27 13.60
CA VAL A 447 -22.43 -17.26 14.67
C VAL A 447 -22.89 -18.67 15.02
N ALA A 448 -23.16 -19.53 14.03
CA ALA A 448 -23.55 -20.91 14.29
C ALA A 448 -22.48 -21.71 15.05
N VAL A 449 -21.19 -21.45 14.80
CA VAL A 449 -20.07 -22.08 15.53
C VAL A 449 -20.01 -21.56 16.97
N LEU A 450 -20.20 -20.26 17.17
CA LEU A 450 -20.25 -19.66 18.51
C LEU A 450 -21.41 -20.20 19.33
N GLU A 451 -22.62 -20.25 18.77
CA GLU A 451 -23.79 -20.79 19.48
C GLU A 451 -23.64 -22.27 19.82
N GLN A 452 -23.03 -23.05 18.93
CA GLN A 452 -22.71 -24.44 19.24
C GLN A 452 -21.65 -24.56 20.33
N GLY A 453 -20.59 -23.75 20.24
CA GLY A 453 -19.50 -23.71 21.22
C GLY A 453 -19.99 -23.29 22.61
N ASP A 454 -20.87 -22.29 22.67
CA ASP A 454 -21.49 -21.81 23.90
C ASP A 454 -22.27 -22.91 24.62
N ARG A 455 -23.05 -23.70 23.87
CA ARG A 455 -23.76 -24.87 24.41
C ARG A 455 -22.80 -25.93 24.94
N GLN A 456 -21.70 -26.19 24.22
CA GLN A 456 -20.68 -27.16 24.64
C GLN A 456 -19.95 -26.72 25.91
N LEU A 457 -19.58 -25.44 25.99
CA LEU A 457 -18.92 -24.85 27.15
C LEU A 457 -19.86 -24.82 28.37
N THR A 458 -21.12 -24.42 28.18
CA THR A 458 -22.14 -24.44 29.24
C THR A 458 -22.36 -25.86 29.77
N ALA A 459 -22.43 -26.86 28.87
CA ALA A 459 -22.56 -28.27 29.27
C ALA A 459 -21.31 -28.79 30.01
N ALA A 460 -20.14 -28.22 29.73
CA ALA A 460 -18.90 -28.48 30.46
C ALA A 460 -18.76 -27.63 31.75
N GLY A 461 -19.78 -26.85 32.13
CA GLY A 461 -19.80 -26.06 33.36
C GLY A 461 -19.10 -24.71 33.27
N TYR A 462 -18.77 -24.22 32.07
CA TYR A 462 -18.24 -22.87 31.91
C TYR A 462 -19.35 -21.84 31.97
N HIS A 463 -19.05 -20.73 32.63
CA HIS A 463 -19.80 -19.49 32.62
C HIS A 463 -19.03 -18.47 31.78
N SER A 464 -19.74 -17.67 30.99
CA SER A 464 -19.14 -16.68 30.10
C SER A 464 -19.87 -15.34 30.15
N ARG A 465 -19.10 -14.27 29.92
CA ARG A 465 -19.59 -12.91 29.68
C ARG A 465 -18.84 -12.29 28.52
N SER A 466 -19.55 -11.68 27.58
CA SER A 466 -18.96 -11.07 26.39
C SER A 466 -19.53 -9.69 26.06
N ALA A 467 -18.73 -8.88 25.38
CA ALA A 467 -19.02 -7.52 24.96
C ALA A 467 -18.14 -7.11 23.78
N PHE A 468 -18.14 -5.82 23.43
CA PHE A 468 -17.24 -5.26 22.41
C PHE A 468 -16.23 -4.27 23.00
N LEU A 469 -15.06 -4.22 22.40
CA LEU A 469 -14.05 -3.19 22.63
C LEU A 469 -13.78 -2.42 21.33
N THR A 470 -13.56 -1.11 21.40
CA THR A 470 -12.97 -0.35 20.30
C THR A 470 -11.45 -0.52 20.34
N SER A 471 -10.89 -1.11 19.29
CA SER A 471 -9.45 -1.33 19.11
C SER A 471 -8.70 -0.03 18.73
N PRO A 472 -7.45 0.15 19.19
CA PRO A 472 -6.59 1.25 18.77
C PRO A 472 -6.06 1.10 17.33
N THR A 473 -6.23 -0.07 16.71
CA THR A 473 -5.70 -0.36 15.38
C THR A 473 -6.76 -1.03 14.49
N PHE A 474 -6.42 -1.20 13.21
CA PHE A 474 -7.31 -1.73 12.18
C PHE A 474 -6.49 -2.48 11.13
N GLY A 475 -6.90 -3.69 10.77
CA GLY A 475 -6.30 -4.48 9.68
C GLY A 475 -4.91 -5.07 9.95
N ALA A 476 -4.12 -4.43 10.79
CA ALA A 476 -2.79 -4.86 11.20
C ALA A 476 -2.38 -4.23 12.54
N GLY A 477 -1.19 -4.54 13.03
CA GLY A 477 -0.59 -3.83 14.16
C GLY A 477 -1.03 -4.35 15.52
N SER A 478 -1.29 -5.64 15.66
CA SER A 478 -1.83 -6.30 16.86
C SER A 478 -1.11 -5.90 18.16
N TRP A 479 0.21 -5.67 18.12
CA TRP A 479 0.97 -5.20 19.28
C TRP A 479 0.46 -3.86 19.88
N LEU A 480 -0.21 -3.02 19.09
CA LEU A 480 -0.87 -1.79 19.57
C LEU A 480 -2.11 -2.12 20.42
N ALA A 481 -2.91 -3.10 19.99
CA ALA A 481 -4.04 -3.60 20.77
C ALA A 481 -3.55 -4.31 22.05
N HIS A 482 -2.53 -5.16 21.93
CA HIS A 482 -1.97 -5.91 23.06
C HIS A 482 -1.46 -4.97 24.13
N SER A 483 -0.62 -4.01 23.72
CA SER A 483 -0.07 -3.01 24.62
C SER A 483 -1.14 -2.11 25.24
N THR A 484 -2.17 -1.72 24.47
CA THR A 484 -3.27 -0.89 24.98
C THR A 484 -4.05 -1.60 26.08
N LEU A 485 -4.43 -2.86 25.88
CA LEU A 485 -5.14 -3.64 26.89
C LEU A 485 -4.25 -3.93 28.10
N GLN A 486 -3.00 -4.31 27.88
CA GLN A 486 -2.04 -4.64 28.95
C GLN A 486 -1.72 -3.44 29.84
N SER A 487 -1.54 -2.25 29.26
CA SER A 487 -1.05 -1.05 29.96
C SER A 487 -2.14 -0.09 30.41
N GLY A 488 -3.37 -0.27 29.91
CA GLY A 488 -4.48 0.63 30.21
C GLY A 488 -4.28 2.05 29.68
N VAL A 489 -3.43 2.25 28.66
CA VAL A 489 -3.26 3.53 27.96
C VAL A 489 -3.45 3.34 26.46
N TRP A 490 -3.99 4.34 25.77
CA TRP A 490 -4.29 4.27 24.34
C TRP A 490 -3.04 4.34 23.46
N ALA A 491 -2.41 3.20 23.20
CA ALA A 491 -1.21 3.07 22.37
C ALA A 491 -1.61 2.79 20.91
N ASP A 492 -2.05 3.82 20.19
CA ASP A 492 -2.54 3.77 18.81
C ASP A 492 -1.50 4.14 17.75
N SER A 493 -0.21 4.18 18.11
CA SER A 493 0.88 4.47 17.17
C SER A 493 2.21 3.89 17.64
N GLU A 494 3.12 3.66 16.70
CA GLU A 494 4.50 3.25 17.00
C GLU A 494 5.21 4.18 17.96
N ARG A 495 4.96 5.49 17.87
CA ARG A 495 5.58 6.46 18.77
C ARG A 495 5.10 6.29 20.21
N ARG A 496 3.79 6.11 20.42
CA ARG A 496 3.24 5.86 21.76
C ARG A 496 3.68 4.50 22.27
N TYR A 497 3.71 3.49 21.38
CA TYR A 497 4.22 2.17 21.71
C TYR A 497 5.69 2.20 22.17
N GLY A 498 6.57 2.92 21.47
CA GLY A 498 7.96 3.11 21.89
C GLY A 498 8.07 3.81 23.26
N GLN A 499 7.32 4.91 23.48
CA GLN A 499 7.29 5.58 24.79
C GLN A 499 6.80 4.67 25.91
N LEU A 500 5.84 3.78 25.62
CA LEU A 500 5.34 2.81 26.59
C LEU A 500 6.42 1.79 26.97
N LEU A 501 7.13 1.23 25.98
CA LEU A 501 8.22 0.27 26.23
C LEU A 501 9.36 0.87 27.06
N ASP A 502 9.61 2.17 26.93
CA ASP A 502 10.61 2.91 27.70
C ASP A 502 10.10 3.38 29.08
N SER A 503 8.86 3.04 29.47
CA SER A 503 8.21 3.51 30.70
C SER A 503 8.12 2.45 31.80
N ASP A 504 7.77 2.91 33.01
CA ASP A 504 7.47 2.06 34.16
C ASP A 504 5.95 1.81 34.35
N ARG A 505 5.12 2.09 33.34
CA ARG A 505 3.68 1.83 33.38
C ARG A 505 3.42 0.36 33.77
N LEU A 506 2.51 0.11 34.71
CA LEU A 506 2.23 -1.25 35.17
C LEU A 506 1.42 -2.00 34.09
N SER A 507 1.99 -3.05 33.50
CA SER A 507 1.25 -3.97 32.62
C SER A 507 0.48 -5.02 33.44
N LEU A 508 -0.54 -5.66 32.86
CA LEU A 508 -1.18 -6.84 33.48
C LEU A 508 -0.13 -7.92 33.75
N THR A 509 0.77 -8.20 32.80
CA THR A 509 1.88 -9.15 33.00
C THR A 509 2.68 -8.84 34.26
N ARG A 510 3.14 -7.59 34.43
CA ARG A 510 3.90 -7.18 35.63
C ARG A 510 3.04 -7.26 36.89
N ALA A 511 1.75 -6.92 36.83
CA ALA A 511 0.84 -7.07 37.95
C ALA A 511 0.74 -8.55 38.39
N PHE A 512 0.52 -9.48 37.47
CA PHE A 512 0.51 -10.92 37.73
C PHE A 512 1.84 -11.44 38.28
N ALA A 513 2.96 -11.04 37.66
CA ALA A 513 4.30 -11.42 38.13
C ALA A 513 4.53 -10.96 39.59
N SER A 514 4.21 -9.71 39.89
CA SER A 514 4.36 -9.15 41.24
C SER A 514 3.47 -9.85 42.27
N ALA A 515 2.28 -10.28 41.86
CA ALA A 515 1.32 -11.00 42.70
C ALA A 515 1.65 -12.51 42.86
N GLY A 516 2.71 -13.00 42.20
CA GLY A 516 3.28 -14.33 42.42
C GLY A 516 3.01 -15.38 41.32
N TRP A 517 2.41 -14.98 40.19
CA TRP A 517 2.20 -15.88 39.05
C TRP A 517 3.51 -16.11 38.30
N ARG A 518 3.62 -17.29 37.69
CA ARG A 518 4.55 -17.48 36.57
C ARG A 518 3.96 -16.81 35.34
N THR A 519 4.72 -15.96 34.67
CA THR A 519 4.24 -15.23 33.50
C THR A 519 4.89 -15.75 32.23
N VAL A 520 4.08 -16.09 31.23
CA VAL A 520 4.58 -16.61 29.95
C VAL A 520 3.90 -15.93 28.78
N PHE A 521 4.59 -15.90 27.64
CA PHE A 521 4.03 -15.39 26.38
C PHE A 521 4.19 -16.42 25.28
N ALA A 522 3.09 -16.93 24.73
CA ALA A 522 3.09 -17.78 23.55
C ALA A 522 2.79 -16.95 22.30
N VAL A 523 3.84 -16.64 21.53
CA VAL A 523 3.82 -15.73 20.38
C VAL A 523 4.39 -16.41 19.13
N PRO A 524 3.63 -17.32 18.50
CA PRO A 524 4.14 -18.15 17.41
C PRO A 524 4.59 -17.36 16.18
N ALA A 525 4.08 -16.15 15.96
CA ALA A 525 4.48 -15.29 14.84
C ALA A 525 5.86 -14.63 15.03
N ASN A 526 6.43 -14.60 16.24
CA ASN A 526 7.75 -14.02 16.44
C ASN A 526 8.85 -14.93 15.89
N THR A 527 9.74 -14.34 15.10
CA THR A 527 10.87 -15.03 14.44
C THR A 527 12.23 -14.47 14.87
N ARG A 528 12.23 -13.49 15.78
CA ARG A 528 13.43 -12.80 16.27
C ARG A 528 13.28 -12.40 17.71
N ASP A 529 14.42 -12.10 18.33
CA ASP A 529 14.46 -11.61 19.71
C ASP A 529 13.77 -10.24 19.79
N TRP A 530 13.11 -10.00 20.91
CA TRP A 530 12.34 -8.78 21.19
C TRP A 530 12.75 -8.19 22.55
N PRO A 531 13.97 -7.66 22.67
CA PRO A 531 14.54 -7.27 23.95
C PRO A 531 13.78 -6.11 24.59
N GLU A 532 13.27 -5.16 23.81
CA GLU A 532 12.53 -4.00 24.33
C GLU A 532 11.20 -4.43 24.95
N GLY A 533 10.44 -5.28 24.27
CA GLY A 533 9.21 -5.85 24.82
C GLY A 533 9.46 -6.79 25.99
N ALA A 534 10.49 -7.63 25.92
CA ALA A 534 10.88 -8.50 27.03
C ALA A 534 11.23 -7.68 28.29
N ALA A 535 11.93 -6.55 28.14
CA ALA A 535 12.24 -5.66 29.25
C ALA A 535 10.99 -4.99 29.84
N TYR A 536 10.09 -4.50 28.99
CA TYR A 536 8.86 -3.83 29.44
C TYR A 536 7.82 -4.79 30.04
N TYR A 537 7.54 -5.94 29.42
CA TYR A 537 6.52 -6.87 29.96
C TYR A 537 7.06 -7.76 31.07
N GLY A 538 8.35 -8.10 31.04
CA GLY A 538 8.99 -8.90 32.08
C GLY A 538 8.46 -10.33 32.20
N PHE A 539 8.10 -10.97 31.08
CA PHE A 539 7.69 -12.37 31.05
C PHE A 539 8.82 -13.27 31.60
N ASP A 540 8.48 -14.31 32.37
CA ASP A 540 9.45 -15.32 32.82
C ASP A 540 9.95 -16.18 31.64
N GLU A 541 9.09 -16.42 30.64
CA GLU A 541 9.41 -17.21 29.46
C GLU A 541 8.62 -16.72 28.22
N LEU A 542 9.28 -16.73 27.05
CA LEU A 542 8.67 -16.37 25.77
C LEU A 542 8.82 -17.55 24.81
N TYR A 543 7.70 -18.07 24.34
CA TYR A 543 7.59 -19.16 23.40
C TYR A 543 7.28 -18.63 22.01
N ASP A 544 8.27 -18.68 21.12
CA ASP A 544 8.16 -18.22 19.73
C ASP A 544 8.42 -19.36 18.73
N SER A 545 8.31 -19.08 17.43
CA SER A 545 8.48 -20.08 16.36
C SER A 545 9.78 -20.90 16.44
N ARG A 546 10.81 -20.39 17.11
CA ARG A 546 12.16 -20.96 17.12
C ARG A 546 12.39 -21.90 18.30
N ASN A 547 11.59 -21.82 19.37
CA ASN A 547 11.86 -22.51 20.63
C ASN A 547 10.74 -23.44 21.12
N VAL A 548 9.62 -23.53 20.40
CA VAL A 548 8.50 -24.43 20.73
C VAL A 548 8.67 -25.86 20.21
N GLY A 549 9.65 -26.10 19.33
CA GLY A 549 9.92 -27.43 18.77
C GLY A 549 8.91 -27.91 17.73
N TYR A 550 8.22 -26.98 17.05
CA TYR A 550 7.30 -27.30 15.95
C TYR A 550 8.08 -27.81 14.73
N ARG A 551 7.59 -28.91 14.14
CA ARG A 551 8.16 -29.56 12.95
C ARG A 551 7.15 -29.77 11.81
N GLY A 552 5.91 -29.33 12.01
CA GLY A 552 4.90 -29.35 10.95
C GLY A 552 5.11 -28.24 9.92
N PRO A 553 4.21 -28.14 8.93
CA PRO A 553 4.30 -27.12 7.90
C PRO A 553 3.67 -25.79 8.35
N GLU A 554 4.07 -24.70 7.71
CA GLU A 554 3.43 -23.39 7.87
C GLU A 554 2.07 -23.34 7.15
N PHE A 555 1.16 -22.52 7.65
CA PHE A 555 -0.18 -22.28 7.09
C PHE A 555 -0.30 -20.83 6.60
N GLY A 556 0.50 -20.50 5.58
CA GLY A 556 0.60 -19.15 5.06
C GLY A 556 1.42 -18.27 6.00
N TYR A 557 0.79 -17.25 6.61
CA TYR A 557 1.46 -16.41 7.62
C TYR A 557 1.67 -17.15 8.95
N ALA A 558 0.74 -18.05 9.31
CA ALA A 558 0.81 -18.78 10.56
C ALA A 558 1.94 -19.82 10.50
N SER A 559 2.98 -19.63 11.32
CA SER A 559 4.11 -20.55 11.46
C SER A 559 3.70 -21.94 11.98
N MET A 560 2.59 -22.01 12.72
CA MET A 560 1.96 -23.23 13.22
C MET A 560 0.46 -23.02 13.48
N PRO A 561 -0.37 -24.08 13.48
CA PRO A 561 -1.78 -23.98 13.83
C PRO A 561 -2.00 -23.60 15.30
N ASP A 562 -3.10 -22.89 15.58
CA ASP A 562 -3.53 -22.52 16.94
C ASP A 562 -3.63 -23.76 17.86
N GLN A 563 -4.00 -24.91 17.28
CA GLN A 563 -4.09 -26.18 18.00
C GLN A 563 -2.72 -26.61 18.56
N TYR A 564 -1.63 -26.40 17.82
CA TYR A 564 -0.29 -26.69 18.32
C TYR A 564 0.12 -25.71 19.43
N THR A 565 -0.13 -24.42 19.25
CA THR A 565 0.18 -23.39 20.26
C THR A 565 -0.45 -23.70 21.61
N LEU A 566 -1.75 -24.01 21.63
CA LEU A 566 -2.48 -24.36 22.85
C LEU A 566 -2.02 -25.71 23.44
N ASP A 567 -1.71 -26.68 22.58
CA ASP A 567 -1.23 -27.99 23.03
C ASP A 567 0.16 -27.90 23.66
N HIS A 568 1.08 -27.14 23.04
CA HIS A 568 2.40 -26.85 23.58
C HIS A 568 2.30 -26.19 24.95
N LEU A 569 1.56 -25.08 25.07
CA LEU A 569 1.36 -24.37 26.33
C LEU A 569 0.83 -25.30 27.43
N GLN A 570 -0.14 -26.16 27.09
CA GLN A 570 -0.68 -27.10 28.05
C GLN A 570 0.34 -28.13 28.54
N ARG A 571 1.24 -28.61 27.67
CA ARG A 571 2.27 -29.57 28.06
C ARG A 571 3.34 -28.94 28.94
N VAL A 572 3.77 -27.72 28.62
CA VAL A 572 4.95 -27.11 29.23
C VAL A 572 4.62 -26.28 30.48
N GLU A 573 3.43 -25.68 30.55
CA GLU A 573 3.08 -24.71 31.61
C GLU A 573 1.83 -25.10 32.40
N LEU A 574 0.80 -25.68 31.75
CA LEU A 574 -0.51 -25.88 32.39
C LEU A 574 -0.75 -27.32 32.88
N ALA A 575 0.23 -28.22 32.80
CA ALA A 575 0.09 -29.59 33.28
C ALA A 575 -0.23 -29.60 34.80
N PRO A 576 -1.12 -30.49 35.28
CA PRO A 576 -1.42 -30.59 36.71
C PRO A 576 -0.16 -30.92 37.53
N GLY A 577 0.07 -30.19 38.63
CA GLY A 577 1.22 -30.41 39.50
C GLY A 577 1.43 -29.30 40.52
N HIS A 578 2.44 -29.45 41.38
CA HIS A 578 2.82 -28.42 42.34
C HIS A 578 3.66 -27.35 41.62
N ARG A 579 2.98 -26.34 41.07
CA ARG A 579 3.57 -25.20 40.36
C ARG A 579 2.94 -23.89 40.81
N ARG A 580 3.59 -22.76 40.49
CA ARG A 580 2.95 -21.44 40.59
C ARG A 580 1.76 -21.38 39.61
N PRO A 581 0.68 -20.64 39.94
CA PRO A 581 -0.34 -20.37 38.95
C PRO A 581 0.27 -19.58 37.78
N VAL A 582 -0.25 -19.79 36.58
CA VAL A 582 0.30 -19.25 35.33
C VAL A 582 -0.59 -18.11 34.83
N PHE A 583 0.01 -16.98 34.52
CA PHE A 583 -0.57 -15.98 33.63
C PHE A 583 0.09 -16.15 32.27
N ALA A 584 -0.69 -16.54 31.26
CA ALA A 584 -0.20 -16.69 29.90
C ALA A 584 -0.87 -15.67 28.99
N GLU A 585 -0.08 -14.87 28.30
CA GLU A 585 -0.53 -14.22 27.07
C GLU A 585 -0.33 -15.20 25.90
N VAL A 586 -1.33 -15.37 25.05
CA VAL A 586 -1.35 -16.38 23.98
C VAL A 586 -1.87 -15.77 22.69
N ASP A 587 -1.01 -15.68 21.69
CA ASP A 587 -1.35 -15.15 20.38
C ASP A 587 -1.75 -16.28 19.44
N LEU A 588 -3.04 -16.38 19.15
CA LEU A 588 -3.57 -17.30 18.14
C LEU A 588 -3.55 -16.61 16.79
N VAL A 589 -2.86 -17.21 15.81
CA VAL A 589 -2.46 -16.55 14.56
C VAL A 589 -3.10 -17.15 13.31
N SER A 590 -3.85 -18.26 13.43
CA SER A 590 -4.41 -18.97 12.27
C SER A 590 -5.46 -18.17 11.50
N SER A 591 -5.93 -17.05 12.05
CA SER A 591 -6.87 -16.11 11.44
C SER A 591 -6.19 -14.82 10.94
N HIS A 592 -4.87 -14.80 10.84
CA HIS A 592 -4.14 -13.73 10.16
C HIS A 592 -4.36 -13.77 8.63
N HIS A 593 -4.31 -12.60 7.99
CA HIS A 593 -4.21 -12.51 6.53
C HIS A 593 -3.01 -13.33 6.00
N PRO A 594 -3.14 -14.13 4.93
CA PRO A 594 -4.21 -14.15 3.93
C PRO A 594 -5.36 -15.15 4.18
N TRP A 595 -5.53 -15.63 5.42
CA TRP A 595 -6.58 -16.56 5.85
C TRP A 595 -6.60 -17.92 5.14
N ALA A 596 -5.48 -18.28 4.49
CA ALA A 596 -5.35 -19.50 3.73
C ALA A 596 -3.87 -19.95 3.64
N PRO A 597 -3.61 -21.27 3.65
CA PRO A 597 -4.57 -22.35 3.89
C PRO A 597 -5.06 -22.38 5.34
N VAL A 598 -6.32 -22.80 5.57
CA VAL A 598 -6.88 -22.93 6.92
C VAL A 598 -6.57 -24.34 7.45
N PRO A 599 -6.03 -24.49 8.67
CA PRO A 599 -5.75 -25.81 9.22
C PRO A 599 -7.01 -26.66 9.43
N GLU A 600 -6.86 -27.98 9.31
CA GLU A 600 -7.89 -28.95 9.68
C GLU A 600 -7.60 -29.50 11.09
N PRO A 601 -8.58 -29.50 12.02
CA PRO A 601 -8.37 -30.04 13.36
C PRO A 601 -7.99 -31.53 13.34
N VAL A 602 -7.00 -31.88 14.15
CA VAL A 602 -6.60 -33.29 14.39
C VAL A 602 -6.94 -33.71 15.83
N PRO A 603 -6.96 -35.00 16.16
CA PRO A 603 -7.08 -35.43 17.55
C PRO A 603 -5.96 -34.84 18.42
N TRP A 604 -6.29 -34.31 19.61
CA TRP A 604 -5.31 -33.68 20.52
C TRP A 604 -4.14 -34.60 20.92
N SER A 605 -4.33 -35.92 20.90
CA SER A 605 -3.29 -36.91 21.17
C SER A 605 -2.26 -37.06 20.03
N GLU A 606 -2.60 -36.63 18.82
CA GLU A 606 -1.77 -36.76 17.63
C GLU A 606 -0.99 -35.50 17.30
N VAL A 607 -1.31 -34.35 17.91
CA VAL A 607 -0.67 -33.05 17.64
C VAL A 607 0.85 -33.13 17.77
N GLY A 608 1.37 -33.75 18.83
CA GLY A 608 2.80 -34.11 18.96
C GLY A 608 3.76 -32.94 18.73
N ASP A 609 4.72 -33.13 17.82
CA ASP A 609 5.65 -32.09 17.36
C ASP A 609 5.13 -31.29 16.14
N GLY A 610 3.88 -31.53 15.72
CA GLY A 610 3.24 -30.83 14.60
C GLY A 610 3.34 -31.56 13.26
N SER A 611 4.14 -32.62 13.14
CA SER A 611 4.29 -33.39 11.89
C SER A 611 2.97 -34.00 11.38
N VAL A 612 1.97 -34.21 12.24
CA VAL A 612 0.63 -34.68 11.83
C VAL A 612 -0.09 -33.73 10.85
N PHE A 613 0.31 -32.46 10.82
CA PHE A 613 -0.26 -31.46 9.92
C PHE A 613 0.35 -31.51 8.50
N ASP A 614 1.34 -32.37 8.25
CA ASP A 614 2.02 -32.49 6.96
C ASP A 614 1.04 -32.74 5.79
N GLY A 615 1.23 -31.96 4.73
CA GLY A 615 0.41 -32.01 3.52
C GLY A 615 -1.02 -31.50 3.67
N GLN A 616 -1.43 -30.96 4.83
CA GLN A 616 -2.68 -30.19 4.92
C GLN A 616 -2.60 -28.89 4.10
N PRO A 617 -1.50 -28.08 4.14
CA PRO A 617 -1.42 -26.86 3.34
C PRO A 617 -1.62 -27.10 1.85
N ASP A 618 -1.04 -28.17 1.30
CA ASP A 618 -1.16 -28.55 -0.13
C ASP A 618 -2.59 -28.95 -0.54
N ARG A 619 -3.40 -29.42 0.42
CA ARG A 619 -4.83 -29.75 0.21
C ARG A 619 -5.75 -28.57 0.46
N GLY A 620 -5.25 -27.54 1.16
CA GLY A 620 -5.96 -26.32 1.47
C GLY A 620 -6.19 -25.45 0.24
N GLY A 621 -7.08 -24.47 0.37
CA GLY A 621 -7.26 -23.46 -0.67
C GLY A 621 -6.11 -22.46 -0.68
N ASP A 622 -5.78 -21.93 -1.85
CA ASP A 622 -4.76 -20.89 -1.99
C ASP A 622 -5.22 -19.54 -1.42
N ALA A 623 -4.24 -18.78 -0.93
CA ALA A 623 -4.39 -17.34 -0.69
C ALA A 623 -4.80 -16.63 -2.00
N VAL A 624 -5.65 -15.61 -1.87
CA VAL A 624 -6.12 -14.82 -3.01
C VAL A 624 -5.79 -13.35 -2.81
N ASP A 625 -5.59 -12.64 -3.93
CA ASP A 625 -5.68 -11.18 -3.94
C ASP A 625 -7.11 -10.79 -3.54
N GLY A 626 -7.27 -10.31 -2.32
CA GLY A 626 -8.55 -10.01 -1.71
C GLY A 626 -9.24 -8.79 -2.33
N GLU A 627 -8.50 -7.87 -2.95
CA GLU A 627 -9.09 -6.76 -3.71
C GLU A 627 -9.71 -7.26 -5.01
N ARG A 628 -9.03 -8.21 -5.69
CA ARG A 628 -9.54 -8.81 -6.93
C ARG A 628 -10.62 -9.87 -6.69
N ARG A 629 -10.56 -10.59 -5.57
CA ARG A 629 -11.48 -11.69 -5.23
C ARG A 629 -12.01 -11.58 -3.80
N PRO A 630 -12.73 -10.49 -3.44
CA PRO A 630 -13.16 -10.22 -2.07
C PRO A 630 -14.07 -11.32 -1.50
N ARG A 631 -14.96 -11.89 -2.31
CA ARG A 631 -15.84 -13.00 -1.88
C ARG A 631 -15.07 -14.24 -1.45
N THR A 632 -13.95 -14.55 -2.11
CA THR A 632 -13.11 -15.69 -1.73
C THR A 632 -12.30 -15.38 -0.47
N ALA A 633 -11.73 -14.18 -0.36
CA ALA A 633 -11.05 -13.73 0.86
C ALA A 633 -11.98 -13.75 2.08
N GLN A 634 -13.20 -13.23 1.95
CA GLN A 634 -14.24 -13.27 2.99
C GLN A 634 -14.62 -14.69 3.41
N ARG A 635 -14.69 -15.63 2.45
CA ARG A 635 -14.96 -17.04 2.75
C ARG A 635 -13.82 -17.69 3.54
N ASN A 636 -12.58 -17.39 3.16
CA ASN A 636 -11.37 -17.89 3.82
C ASN A 636 -11.25 -17.30 5.23
N TYR A 637 -11.44 -15.99 5.39
CA TYR A 637 -11.53 -15.31 6.68
C TYR A 637 -12.54 -15.99 7.60
N ALA A 638 -13.80 -16.14 7.16
CA ALA A 638 -14.83 -16.80 7.95
C ALA A 638 -14.47 -18.27 8.29
N ALA A 639 -13.75 -18.97 7.42
CA ALA A 639 -13.26 -20.33 7.71
C ALA A 639 -12.19 -20.34 8.79
N SER A 640 -11.24 -19.40 8.75
CA SER A 640 -10.20 -19.26 9.77
C SER A 640 -10.77 -18.92 11.15
N VAL A 641 -11.73 -17.97 11.23
CA VAL A 641 -12.41 -17.62 12.50
C VAL A 641 -13.17 -18.82 13.07
N ARG A 642 -13.86 -19.60 12.21
CA ARG A 642 -14.53 -20.84 12.65
C ARG A 642 -13.53 -21.88 13.14
N TYR A 643 -12.36 -22.00 12.51
CA TYR A 643 -11.31 -22.91 12.96
C TYR A 643 -10.82 -22.52 14.36
N THR A 644 -10.40 -21.28 14.58
CA THR A 644 -9.87 -20.81 15.86
C THR A 644 -10.88 -20.98 16.99
N TRP A 645 -12.15 -20.62 16.79
CA TRP A 645 -13.20 -20.84 17.81
C TRP A 645 -13.43 -22.33 18.11
N ARG A 646 -13.47 -23.20 17.09
CA ARG A 646 -13.59 -24.65 17.30
C ARG A 646 -12.41 -25.20 18.09
N THR A 647 -11.21 -24.70 17.80
CA THR A 647 -9.98 -25.08 18.50
C THR A 647 -10.02 -24.64 19.97
N ILE A 648 -10.40 -23.39 20.28
CA ILE A 648 -10.56 -22.90 21.66
C ILE A 648 -11.60 -23.73 22.43
N VAL A 649 -12.79 -23.90 21.86
CA VAL A 649 -13.88 -24.67 22.51
C VAL A 649 -13.45 -26.12 22.73
N SER A 650 -12.80 -26.74 21.74
CA SER A 650 -12.31 -28.12 21.85
C SER A 650 -11.22 -28.24 22.92
N PHE A 651 -10.30 -27.27 23.01
CA PHE A 651 -9.26 -27.23 24.04
C PHE A 651 -9.88 -27.21 25.44
N LEU A 652 -10.82 -26.30 25.68
CA LEU A 652 -11.46 -26.11 27.00
C LEU A 652 -12.36 -27.28 27.41
N THR A 653 -12.98 -27.97 26.46
CA THR A 653 -13.84 -29.13 26.73
C THR A 653 -13.05 -30.45 26.82
N THR A 654 -11.89 -30.56 26.16
CA THR A 654 -11.03 -31.76 26.22
C THR A 654 -10.10 -31.72 27.43
N ARG A 655 -9.75 -30.53 27.91
CA ARG A 655 -8.83 -30.30 29.03
C ARG A 655 -9.47 -29.35 30.06
N PRO A 656 -10.60 -29.76 30.68
CA PRO A 656 -11.29 -28.92 31.65
C PRO A 656 -10.43 -28.73 32.90
N ASP A 657 -10.49 -27.52 33.45
CA ASP A 657 -9.76 -27.14 34.66
C ASP A 657 -10.59 -26.08 35.41
N PRO A 658 -11.13 -26.41 36.60
CA PRO A 658 -12.01 -25.49 37.33
C PRO A 658 -11.30 -24.21 37.79
N ASP A 659 -9.97 -24.24 37.88
CA ASP A 659 -9.14 -23.10 38.27
C ASP A 659 -8.57 -22.34 37.08
N ARG A 660 -9.13 -22.53 35.87
CA ARG A 660 -8.73 -21.78 34.68
C ARG A 660 -9.71 -20.66 34.36
N VAL A 661 -9.15 -19.47 34.14
CA VAL A 661 -9.84 -18.29 33.61
C VAL A 661 -9.28 -17.98 32.24
N VAL A 662 -10.16 -17.76 31.25
CA VAL A 662 -9.76 -17.47 29.88
C VAL A 662 -10.41 -16.17 29.43
N ILE A 663 -9.60 -15.26 28.92
CA ILE A 663 -10.03 -13.98 28.34
C ILE A 663 -9.70 -14.06 26.86
N VAL A 664 -10.71 -14.24 26.01
CA VAL A 664 -10.54 -14.24 24.55
C VAL A 664 -10.87 -12.85 24.03
N VAL A 665 -9.94 -12.21 23.34
CA VAL A 665 -10.12 -10.83 22.85
C VAL A 665 -9.64 -10.71 21.41
N GLY A 666 -10.43 -10.06 20.56
CA GLY A 666 -9.97 -9.67 19.24
C GLY A 666 -8.98 -8.50 19.33
N ASP A 667 -7.97 -8.50 18.48
CA ASP A 667 -6.99 -7.41 18.38
C ASP A 667 -7.49 -6.28 17.46
N HIS A 668 -8.01 -6.60 16.28
CA HIS A 668 -8.53 -5.65 15.30
C HIS A 668 -9.51 -6.29 14.29
N GLN A 669 -10.16 -5.44 13.51
CA GLN A 669 -10.94 -5.86 12.33
C GLN A 669 -10.00 -6.40 11.23
N PRO A 670 -10.47 -7.32 10.36
CA PRO A 670 -9.71 -7.72 9.17
C PRO A 670 -9.63 -6.56 8.16
N HIS A 671 -8.81 -6.71 7.11
CA HIS A 671 -8.68 -5.70 6.05
C HIS A 671 -10.02 -5.27 5.43
N SER A 672 -10.07 -4.04 4.89
CA SER A 672 -11.25 -3.40 4.30
C SER A 672 -11.93 -4.20 3.19
N PHE A 673 -11.19 -4.98 2.41
CA PHE A 673 -11.77 -5.87 1.39
C PHE A 673 -12.51 -7.10 1.96
N VAL A 674 -12.39 -7.34 3.27
CA VAL A 674 -13.22 -8.29 4.04
C VAL A 674 -14.33 -7.56 4.79
N SER A 675 -13.97 -6.51 5.54
CA SER A 675 -14.86 -5.80 6.47
C SER A 675 -15.80 -4.78 5.81
N GLY A 676 -15.49 -4.31 4.60
CA GLY A 676 -16.16 -3.19 3.94
C GLY A 676 -15.49 -1.84 4.23
N GLU A 677 -16.07 -0.76 3.69
CA GLU A 677 -15.47 0.59 3.72
C GLU A 677 -15.54 1.27 5.10
N HIS A 678 -16.57 1.00 5.91
CA HIS A 678 -16.76 1.66 7.22
C HIS A 678 -17.21 0.70 8.34
N PRO A 679 -16.43 -0.34 8.66
CA PRO A 679 -16.81 -1.35 9.65
C PRO A 679 -16.68 -0.90 11.11
N GLY A 680 -16.13 0.30 11.37
CA GLY A 680 -15.68 0.69 12.71
C GLY A 680 -14.45 -0.10 13.15
N ARG A 681 -14.12 -0.05 14.46
CA ARG A 681 -12.94 -0.74 15.04
C ARG A 681 -13.30 -1.66 16.20
N ASP A 682 -14.58 -2.03 16.28
CA ASP A 682 -15.07 -2.85 17.38
C ASP A 682 -14.65 -4.31 17.21
N VAL A 683 -14.15 -4.90 18.29
CA VAL A 683 -13.67 -6.28 18.40
C VAL A 683 -14.35 -6.96 19.57
N PRO A 684 -14.71 -8.26 19.49
CA PRO A 684 -15.31 -8.96 20.63
C PRO A 684 -14.30 -9.19 21.77
N ILE A 685 -14.79 -9.19 23.00
CA ILE A 685 -14.10 -9.71 24.18
C ILE A 685 -15.01 -10.66 24.94
N THR A 686 -14.45 -11.76 25.45
CA THR A 686 -15.16 -12.78 26.22
C THR A 686 -14.32 -13.24 27.40
N VAL A 687 -14.89 -13.24 28.61
CA VAL A 687 -14.31 -13.88 29.80
C VAL A 687 -15.05 -15.20 30.06
N LEU A 688 -14.30 -16.28 30.30
CA LEU A 688 -14.80 -17.62 30.54
C LEU A 688 -14.12 -18.24 31.77
N ALA A 689 -14.91 -18.88 32.64
CA ALA A 689 -14.40 -19.66 33.77
C ALA A 689 -15.42 -20.72 34.19
N GLN A 690 -14.97 -21.85 34.72
CA GLN A 690 -15.88 -22.80 35.39
C GLN A 690 -16.24 -22.36 36.81
N ASP A 691 -15.35 -21.59 37.46
CA ASP A 691 -15.65 -20.97 38.75
C ASP A 691 -16.63 -19.79 38.58
N PRO A 692 -17.87 -19.88 39.10
CA PRO A 692 -18.85 -18.82 38.97
C PRO A 692 -18.46 -17.54 39.71
N ASP A 693 -17.62 -17.62 40.75
CA ASP A 693 -17.20 -16.45 41.53
C ASP A 693 -16.32 -15.50 40.68
N VAL A 694 -15.60 -16.05 39.69
CA VAL A 694 -14.82 -15.25 38.74
C VAL A 694 -15.74 -14.39 37.88
N ILE A 695 -16.88 -14.94 37.44
CA ILE A 695 -17.85 -14.23 36.61
C ILE A 695 -18.71 -13.27 37.43
N ALA A 696 -19.06 -13.62 38.66
CA ALA A 696 -19.83 -12.77 39.56
C ALA A 696 -19.15 -11.41 39.82
N ARG A 697 -17.81 -11.38 39.84
CA ARG A 697 -17.01 -10.15 40.03
C ARG A 697 -17.11 -9.12 38.91
N ILE A 698 -17.58 -9.53 37.73
CA ILE A 698 -17.72 -8.66 36.56
C ILE A 698 -19.18 -8.50 36.11
N GLU A 699 -20.13 -8.91 36.94
CA GLU A 699 -21.55 -8.85 36.61
C GLU A 699 -22.05 -7.40 36.45
N ASP A 700 -21.48 -6.46 37.20
CA ASP A 700 -21.79 -5.02 37.16
C ASP A 700 -21.30 -4.33 35.88
N TRP A 701 -20.45 -4.99 35.08
CA TRP A 701 -19.96 -4.46 33.81
C TRP A 701 -21.05 -4.37 32.74
N GLY A 702 -22.18 -5.06 32.93
CA GLY A 702 -23.28 -5.12 31.97
C GLY A 702 -22.96 -5.92 30.72
N TRP A 703 -21.88 -6.72 30.76
CA TRP A 703 -21.54 -7.67 29.69
C TRP A 703 -22.55 -8.81 29.68
N GLN A 704 -22.79 -9.36 28.49
CA GLN A 704 -23.91 -10.29 28.29
C GLN A 704 -23.47 -11.75 28.46
N PRO A 705 -24.35 -12.64 28.94
CA PRO A 705 -24.05 -14.07 29.02
C PRO A 705 -23.76 -14.68 27.64
N GLY A 706 -22.81 -15.61 27.61
CA GLY A 706 -22.45 -16.35 26.40
C GLY A 706 -21.14 -15.85 25.76
N ILE A 707 -20.55 -16.66 24.89
CA ILE A 707 -19.29 -16.33 24.20
C ILE A 707 -19.45 -15.41 22.98
N ARG A 708 -20.69 -15.15 22.57
CA ARG A 708 -21.06 -14.24 21.48
C ARG A 708 -21.67 -12.97 22.07
N PRO A 709 -21.06 -11.78 21.88
CA PRO A 709 -21.73 -10.52 22.20
C PRO A 709 -23.00 -10.36 21.36
N ALA A 710 -24.10 -9.89 21.95
CA ALA A 710 -25.25 -9.49 21.16
C ALA A 710 -25.00 -8.12 20.49
N PRO A 711 -25.75 -7.77 19.44
CA PRO A 711 -25.53 -6.53 18.68
C PRO A 711 -25.63 -5.24 19.51
N ASP A 712 -26.36 -5.26 20.62
CA ASP A 712 -26.53 -4.13 21.55
C ASP A 712 -25.62 -4.21 22.78
N ALA A 713 -24.67 -5.16 22.81
CA ALA A 713 -23.70 -5.28 23.89
C ALA A 713 -22.89 -3.97 24.05
N PRO A 714 -22.48 -3.63 25.29
CA PRO A 714 -21.72 -2.41 25.52
C PRO A 714 -20.40 -2.43 24.74
N VAL A 715 -20.00 -1.23 24.29
CA VAL A 715 -18.70 -1.00 23.62
C VAL A 715 -17.84 -0.15 24.55
N TRP A 716 -16.70 -0.68 24.96
CA TRP A 716 -15.69 0.07 25.73
C TRP A 716 -14.48 0.38 24.87
N ARG A 717 -13.75 1.46 25.17
CA ARG A 717 -12.40 1.57 24.63
C ARG A 717 -11.49 0.53 25.29
N MET A 718 -10.61 -0.07 24.51
CA MET A 718 -9.72 -1.15 24.96
C MET A 718 -8.78 -0.75 26.12
N ASP A 719 -8.38 0.53 26.21
CA ASP A 719 -7.53 1.06 27.29
C ASP A 719 -8.20 1.02 28.68
N VAL A 720 -9.53 0.91 28.75
CA VAL A 720 -10.25 0.88 30.03
C VAL A 720 -10.21 -0.51 30.70
N VAL A 721 -9.89 -1.56 29.94
CA VAL A 721 -10.02 -2.96 30.40
C VAL A 721 -9.06 -3.27 31.55
N ARG A 722 -7.79 -2.85 31.47
CA ARG A 722 -6.78 -3.12 32.52
C ARG A 722 -7.28 -2.69 33.90
N ASP A 723 -7.69 -1.43 34.01
CA ASP A 723 -8.02 -0.82 35.29
C ASP A 723 -9.30 -1.43 35.88
N ARG A 724 -10.29 -1.71 35.04
CA ARG A 724 -11.49 -2.42 35.46
C ARG A 724 -11.19 -3.84 35.91
N PHE A 725 -10.31 -4.54 35.19
CA PHE A 725 -9.89 -5.90 35.54
C PHE A 725 -9.17 -5.92 36.89
N LEU A 726 -8.19 -5.05 37.09
CA LEU A 726 -7.46 -4.93 38.35
C LEU A 726 -8.37 -4.50 39.51
N ALA A 727 -9.38 -3.65 39.27
CA ALA A 727 -10.37 -3.28 40.27
C ALA A 727 -11.30 -4.46 40.65
N ALA A 728 -11.84 -5.18 39.66
CA ALA A 728 -12.78 -6.28 39.89
C ALA A 728 -12.14 -7.48 40.63
N TYR A 729 -10.88 -7.75 40.35
CA TYR A 729 -10.14 -8.85 40.95
C TYR A 729 -9.17 -8.40 42.06
N GLY A 730 -9.07 -7.10 42.34
CA GLY A 730 -8.30 -6.52 43.44
C GLY A 730 -9.01 -6.61 44.80
N LYS A 731 -8.43 -5.95 45.81
CA LYS A 731 -8.94 -5.88 47.18
C LYS A 731 -9.45 -4.49 47.55
#